data_AF-R3HTM2-F1
#
_entry.id   AF-R3HTM2-F1
#
_cell.length_a   1.000
_cell.length_b   1.000
_cell.length_c   1.000
_cell.angle_alpha   90.00
_cell.angle_beta   90.00
_cell.angle_gamma   90.00
#
_symmetry.space_group_name_H-M   'P 1'
#
loop_
_entity.id
_entity.type
_entity.pdbx_description
1 polymer ?
#
loop_
_entity_poly.entity_id
_entity_poly.type
_entity_poly.pdbx_seq_one_letter_code
_entity_poly.pdbx_strand_id
1 'polypeptide(L)'
;QAVDDQQKVVEQAQTDVNQQQAVVEEKAKETNAAKVQNDKDQQAVTAAKQEQAKLEELAKNAEAEKAKAEKEQAAKEAELANKQKEEAKAKDQKTKDDQAVADQQSVVTTSQEKVADAKADTAAKQADLTSKENALKDKQAATKQAQNTLDSSKEELKGHKGLNLPANFTPDYYKKLSEQEKQAMEKEALALNKVFPENQADAAKATEMINVKNPTEKQKQQMSDYVVGLINDVREKLGLQKLKISNQAMKFAWDVAKYDNPKEFDHDVNAINRAAKENGFKEFPGQNFYENLSMGRFTTQEGKVSMYDFEKAARNALVSMLMNDGHSGYSHLDSLLDANETNMAVSISGDLNDISAKIHIISYNQSKLVEANTYEEGTAPVFKSKETLQKEVATNQEKLATAQQAESDAQQARSASQQALNTAKTTQATAEKELSVHKATLANLQAVATKSTTNYDEKVRQTSTAEKSLQQTKDQLATINELIQNRAAVLEKAKTNVSEAQAIEQTSAKVLKEKQEAQKAEENTLNSLKEVLNLAQENLNQKQVALKTSTRSLSRLENAQPTYEKALNELNKAEAAVVQAQEAYENSLKSLDELKEQQAVATLAYTQAQEDLSNAKLELQQYQGVLRDLEAQQAEQQRQEALQEQVAKEQQRLEREAKQNQTLVASATSADKTTGLQQLSFSKQKEQPKAQALSHSELRKTKQVAKAPESLPHTGEQQSIWLTIVGLLMAAGAISFKNKRRKNN
;
A
#
# COMPACT_ATOMS: atom_id res chain seq x y z
N GLN A 1 15.02 34.80 116.88
CA GLN A 1 15.47 33.44 116.56
C GLN A 1 14.37 32.59 115.91
N ALA A 2 13.48 31.94 116.67
CA ALA A 2 12.59 30.91 116.11
C ALA A 2 11.67 31.35 114.94
N VAL A 3 11.31 32.64 114.85
CA VAL A 3 10.57 33.19 113.70
C VAL A 3 11.48 33.37 112.49
N ASP A 4 12.69 33.89 112.70
CA ASP A 4 13.69 34.21 111.66
C ASP A 4 14.26 32.93 111.02
N ASP A 5 14.42 31.87 111.81
CA ASP A 5 14.84 30.56 111.30
C ASP A 5 13.77 29.94 110.40
N GLN A 6 12.48 30.15 110.71
CA GLN A 6 11.36 29.65 109.91
C GLN A 6 11.12 30.48 108.64
N GLN A 7 11.46 31.77 108.64
CA GLN A 7 11.40 32.64 107.46
C GLN A 7 12.29 32.10 106.33
N LYS A 8 13.52 31.67 106.66
CA LYS A 8 14.45 31.09 105.68
C LYS A 8 13.95 29.78 105.04
N VAL A 9 13.18 28.98 105.78
CA VAL A 9 12.58 27.74 105.26
C VAL A 9 11.54 28.04 104.16
N VAL A 10 10.78 29.13 104.30
CA VAL A 10 9.84 29.59 103.27
C VAL A 10 10.57 30.04 102.01
N GLU A 11 11.66 30.80 102.16
CA GLU A 11 12.48 31.32 101.05
C GLU A 11 13.15 30.19 100.24
N GLN A 12 13.62 29.13 100.92
CA GLN A 12 14.13 27.93 100.24
C GLN A 12 13.01 27.18 99.50
N ALA A 13 11.89 26.87 100.17
CA ALA A 13 10.77 26.14 99.56
C ALA A 13 10.18 26.87 98.33
N GLN A 14 10.17 28.21 98.35
CA GLN A 14 9.76 29.03 97.21
C GLN A 14 10.75 28.93 96.04
N THR A 15 12.04 28.77 96.32
CA THR A 15 13.08 28.55 95.31
C THR A 15 12.95 27.16 94.67
N ASP A 16 12.71 26.13 95.48
CA ASP A 16 12.58 24.74 95.03
C ASP A 16 11.38 24.56 94.08
N VAL A 17 10.22 25.17 94.42
CA VAL A 17 9.03 25.22 93.53
C VAL A 17 9.35 25.84 92.17
N ASN A 18 10.12 26.93 92.14
CA ASN A 18 10.44 27.63 90.90
C ASN A 18 11.40 26.83 90.00
N GLN A 19 12.36 26.10 90.60
CA GLN A 19 13.25 25.21 89.83
C GLN A 19 12.49 24.02 89.24
N GLN A 20 11.64 23.36 90.03
CA GLN A 20 10.83 22.24 89.56
C GLN A 20 9.81 22.65 88.48
N GLN A 21 9.30 23.89 88.52
CA GLN A 21 8.40 24.43 87.49
C GLN A 21 9.07 24.47 86.10
N ALA A 22 10.36 24.80 86.03
CA ALA A 22 11.14 24.80 84.79
C ALA A 22 11.41 23.37 84.26
N VAL A 23 11.64 22.39 85.14
CA VAL A 23 11.80 20.97 84.77
C VAL A 23 10.54 20.45 84.07
N VAL A 24 9.35 20.78 84.57
CA VAL A 24 8.07 20.42 83.95
C VAL A 24 7.91 21.04 82.55
N GLU A 25 8.29 22.31 82.38
CA GLU A 25 8.24 22.97 81.06
C GLU A 25 9.20 22.36 80.04
N GLU A 26 10.35 21.86 80.46
CA GLU A 26 11.28 21.15 79.58
C GLU A 26 10.75 19.75 79.21
N LYS A 27 10.14 19.02 80.14
CA LYS A 27 9.48 17.73 79.81
C LYS A 27 8.28 17.92 78.87
N ALA A 28 7.52 19.00 78.98
CA ALA A 28 6.47 19.33 78.02
C ALA A 28 7.01 19.58 76.59
N LYS A 29 8.24 20.11 76.46
CA LYS A 29 8.92 20.26 75.16
C LYS A 29 9.40 18.90 74.62
N GLU A 30 10.01 18.07 75.46
CA GLU A 30 10.42 16.70 75.10
C GLU A 30 9.24 15.85 74.61
N THR A 31 8.10 15.87 75.31
CA THR A 31 6.88 15.15 74.93
C THR A 31 6.33 15.59 73.57
N ASN A 32 6.29 16.90 73.31
CA ASN A 32 5.81 17.42 72.02
C ASN A 32 6.77 17.07 70.86
N ALA A 33 8.09 17.09 71.09
CA ALA A 33 9.06 16.66 70.09
C ALA A 33 8.91 15.16 69.75
N ALA A 34 8.75 14.30 70.76
CA ALA A 34 8.51 12.87 70.58
C ALA A 34 7.19 12.60 69.82
N LYS A 35 6.14 13.40 70.08
CA LYS A 35 4.85 13.29 69.39
C LYS A 35 4.98 13.64 67.91
N VAL A 36 5.57 14.79 67.58
CA VAL A 36 5.78 15.25 66.20
C VAL A 36 6.68 14.27 65.41
N GLN A 37 7.60 13.57 66.08
CA GLN A 37 8.38 12.51 65.45
C GLN A 37 7.51 11.28 65.14
N ASN A 38 6.77 10.77 66.12
CA ASN A 38 5.87 9.62 65.91
C ASN A 38 4.81 9.87 64.81
N ASP A 39 4.23 11.07 64.77
CA ASP A 39 3.24 11.45 63.76
C ASP A 39 3.84 11.47 62.33
N LYS A 40 5.15 11.71 62.18
CA LYS A 40 5.89 11.57 60.90
C LYS A 40 6.18 10.11 60.58
N ASP A 41 6.58 9.31 61.56
CA ASP A 41 6.95 7.91 61.35
C ASP A 41 5.72 7.07 60.93
N GLN A 42 4.53 7.39 61.46
CA GLN A 42 3.26 6.84 60.96
C GLN A 42 2.95 7.23 59.50
N GLN A 43 3.28 8.47 59.09
CA GLN A 43 3.16 8.89 57.69
C GLN A 43 4.19 8.18 56.80
N ALA A 44 5.42 7.94 57.27
CA ALA A 44 6.44 7.18 56.57
C ALA A 44 6.03 5.70 56.35
N VAL A 45 5.48 5.04 57.37
CA VAL A 45 4.87 3.69 57.24
C VAL A 45 3.77 3.67 56.18
N THR A 46 2.93 4.70 56.16
CA THR A 46 1.82 4.81 55.21
C THR A 46 2.33 5.01 53.77
N ALA A 47 3.32 5.88 53.58
CA ALA A 47 3.96 6.12 52.28
C ALA A 47 4.68 4.86 51.75
N ALA A 48 5.44 4.16 52.59
CA ALA A 48 6.13 2.94 52.21
C ALA A 48 5.15 1.84 51.75
N LYS A 49 4.02 1.67 52.45
CA LYS A 49 2.97 0.71 52.08
C LYS A 49 2.28 1.07 50.76
N GLN A 50 2.05 2.35 50.51
CA GLN A 50 1.51 2.81 49.22
C GLN A 50 2.50 2.54 48.07
N GLU A 51 3.80 2.69 48.29
CA GLU A 51 4.81 2.44 47.26
C GLU A 51 4.99 0.93 46.98
N GLN A 52 4.98 0.08 48.01
CA GLN A 52 4.92 -1.38 47.83
C GLN A 52 3.70 -1.77 46.97
N ALA A 53 2.51 -1.26 47.28
CA ALA A 53 1.29 -1.61 46.56
C ALA A 53 1.35 -1.24 45.06
N LYS A 54 1.90 -0.06 44.71
CA LYS A 54 2.14 0.32 43.31
C LYS A 54 3.15 -0.59 42.62
N LEU A 55 4.23 -0.97 43.31
CA LEU A 55 5.25 -1.86 42.76
C LEU A 55 4.73 -3.28 42.53
N GLU A 56 3.83 -3.79 43.38
CA GLU A 56 3.14 -5.06 43.16
C GLU A 56 2.19 -5.02 41.96
N GLU A 57 1.46 -3.91 41.76
CA GLU A 57 0.62 -3.71 40.58
C GLU A 57 1.47 -3.62 39.30
N LEU A 58 2.57 -2.86 39.34
CA LEU A 58 3.53 -2.76 38.24
C LEU A 58 4.22 -4.09 37.92
N ALA A 59 4.48 -4.95 38.91
CA ALA A 59 5.01 -6.29 38.68
C ALA A 59 3.98 -7.18 37.95
N LYS A 60 2.74 -7.26 38.45
CA LYS A 60 1.64 -8.02 37.82
C LYS A 60 1.36 -7.57 36.38
N ASN A 61 1.37 -6.26 36.14
CA ASN A 61 1.18 -5.70 34.79
C ASN A 61 2.33 -6.05 33.83
N ALA A 62 3.56 -6.24 34.33
CA ALA A 62 4.68 -6.69 33.51
C ALA A 62 4.59 -8.19 33.17
N GLU A 63 4.18 -9.05 34.11
CA GLU A 63 3.92 -10.47 33.84
C GLU A 63 2.75 -10.69 32.85
N ALA A 64 1.71 -9.87 32.92
CA ALA A 64 0.60 -9.91 31.97
C ALA A 64 1.05 -9.60 30.53
N GLU A 65 1.89 -8.58 30.33
CA GLU A 65 2.47 -8.27 29.02
C GLU A 65 3.50 -9.33 28.57
N LYS A 66 4.22 -9.99 29.50
CA LYS A 66 5.07 -11.15 29.18
C LYS A 66 4.25 -12.30 28.60
N ALA A 67 3.21 -12.76 29.29
CA ALA A 67 2.39 -13.89 28.83
C ALA A 67 1.70 -13.61 27.47
N LYS A 68 1.40 -12.34 27.20
CA LYS A 68 0.92 -11.85 25.90
C LYS A 68 2.00 -11.91 24.82
N ALA A 69 3.22 -11.42 25.10
CA ALA A 69 4.35 -11.45 24.16
C ALA A 69 4.84 -12.88 23.86
N GLU A 70 4.88 -13.77 24.85
CA GLU A 70 5.20 -15.20 24.65
C GLU A 70 4.18 -15.88 23.73
N LYS A 71 2.89 -15.57 23.92
CA LYS A 71 1.81 -16.07 23.05
C LYS A 71 1.90 -15.50 21.63
N GLU A 72 2.31 -14.25 21.47
CA GLU A 72 2.56 -13.65 20.16
C GLU A 72 3.79 -14.26 19.46
N GLN A 73 4.88 -14.54 20.20
CA GLN A 73 6.04 -15.24 19.65
C GLN A 73 5.65 -16.63 19.13
N ALA A 74 4.96 -17.44 19.93
CA ALA A 74 4.56 -18.79 19.53
C ALA A 74 3.64 -18.80 18.29
N ALA A 75 2.76 -17.80 18.18
CA ALA A 75 1.94 -17.61 16.98
C ALA A 75 2.78 -17.25 15.74
N LYS A 76 3.77 -16.36 15.87
CA LYS A 76 4.66 -15.95 14.78
C LYS A 76 5.66 -17.03 14.36
N GLU A 77 6.11 -17.88 15.28
CA GLU A 77 6.93 -19.06 14.95
C GLU A 77 6.11 -20.07 14.13
N ALA A 78 4.84 -20.30 14.49
CA ALA A 78 3.93 -21.13 13.71
C ALA A 78 3.59 -20.51 12.34
N GLU A 79 3.44 -19.18 12.25
CA GLU A 79 3.25 -18.49 10.96
C GLU A 79 4.49 -18.64 10.06
N LEU A 80 5.68 -18.34 10.58
CA LEU A 80 6.94 -18.44 9.83
C LEU A 80 7.18 -19.86 9.28
N ALA A 81 6.98 -20.88 10.10
CA ALA A 81 7.11 -22.29 9.67
C ALA A 81 6.13 -22.65 8.55
N ASN A 82 4.92 -22.08 8.56
CA ASN A 82 3.96 -22.25 7.46
C ASN A 82 4.40 -21.47 6.21
N LYS A 83 4.97 -20.26 6.34
CA LYS A 83 5.49 -19.48 5.21
C LYS A 83 6.67 -20.15 4.52
N GLN A 84 7.64 -20.65 5.28
CA GLN A 84 8.74 -21.47 4.74
C GLN A 84 8.23 -22.71 3.97
N LYS A 85 7.13 -23.32 4.41
CA LYS A 85 6.48 -24.45 3.75
C LYS A 85 5.67 -24.06 2.50
N GLU A 86 5.11 -22.85 2.44
CA GLU A 86 4.52 -22.29 1.20
C GLU A 86 5.60 -21.93 0.17
N GLU A 87 6.71 -21.36 0.63
CA GLU A 87 7.86 -20.98 -0.19
C GLU A 87 8.55 -22.21 -0.83
N ALA A 88 8.83 -23.26 -0.05
CA ALA A 88 9.41 -24.49 -0.57
C ALA A 88 8.56 -25.10 -1.70
N LYS A 89 7.24 -25.19 -1.51
CA LYS A 89 6.30 -25.65 -2.57
C LYS A 89 6.32 -24.77 -3.81
N ALA A 90 6.42 -23.44 -3.64
CA ALA A 90 6.52 -22.51 -4.75
C ALA A 90 7.84 -22.68 -5.52
N LYS A 91 8.94 -22.97 -4.81
CA LYS A 91 10.25 -23.26 -5.39
C LYS A 91 10.24 -24.53 -6.22
N ASP A 92 9.72 -25.63 -5.67
CA ASP A 92 9.61 -26.93 -6.35
C ASP A 92 8.78 -26.81 -7.63
N GLN A 93 7.66 -26.07 -7.56
CA GLN A 93 6.80 -25.79 -8.71
C GLN A 93 7.53 -24.92 -9.76
N LYS A 94 8.26 -23.88 -9.34
CA LYS A 94 9.06 -23.06 -10.26
C LYS A 94 10.10 -23.91 -11.02
N THR A 95 10.89 -24.72 -10.30
CA THR A 95 11.90 -25.59 -10.93
C THR A 95 11.27 -26.60 -11.90
N LYS A 96 10.08 -27.12 -11.58
CA LYS A 96 9.32 -27.99 -12.50
C LYS A 96 8.88 -27.27 -13.77
N ASP A 97 8.39 -26.04 -13.66
CA ASP A 97 7.94 -25.26 -14.82
C ASP A 97 9.13 -24.78 -15.68
N ASP A 98 10.24 -24.37 -15.05
CA ASP A 98 11.50 -24.05 -15.73
C ASP A 98 12.01 -25.24 -16.55
N GLN A 99 11.99 -26.46 -15.98
CA GLN A 99 12.38 -27.68 -16.69
C GLN A 99 11.45 -27.99 -17.88
N ALA A 100 10.13 -27.85 -17.70
CA ALA A 100 9.17 -28.06 -18.79
C ALA A 100 9.39 -27.09 -19.96
N VAL A 101 9.83 -25.85 -19.69
CA VAL A 101 10.27 -24.90 -20.73
C VAL A 101 11.52 -25.41 -21.45
N ALA A 102 12.54 -25.89 -20.72
CA ALA A 102 13.78 -26.43 -21.32
C ALA A 102 13.54 -27.68 -22.19
N ASP A 103 12.68 -28.58 -21.72
CA ASP A 103 12.28 -29.79 -22.46
C ASP A 103 11.55 -29.41 -23.76
N GLN A 104 10.57 -28.51 -23.68
CA GLN A 104 9.81 -28.04 -24.85
C GLN A 104 10.66 -27.18 -25.81
N GLN A 105 11.67 -26.46 -25.30
CA GLN A 105 12.66 -25.74 -26.10
C GLN A 105 13.47 -26.70 -26.97
N SER A 106 13.85 -27.86 -26.41
CA SER A 106 14.56 -28.93 -27.13
C SER A 106 13.67 -29.56 -28.22
N VAL A 107 12.40 -29.82 -27.92
CA VAL A 107 11.41 -30.31 -28.91
C VAL A 107 11.19 -29.30 -30.05
N VAL A 108 11.21 -27.99 -29.77
CA VAL A 108 11.16 -26.94 -30.81
C VAL A 108 12.39 -27.00 -31.72
N THR A 109 13.59 -27.24 -31.17
CA THR A 109 14.83 -27.40 -31.97
C THR A 109 14.74 -28.60 -32.90
N THR A 110 14.39 -29.79 -32.41
CA THR A 110 14.25 -31.00 -33.26
C THR A 110 13.12 -30.87 -34.29
N SER A 111 12.06 -30.11 -33.99
CA SER A 111 11.02 -29.78 -34.97
C SER A 111 11.51 -28.80 -36.04
N GLN A 112 12.39 -27.85 -35.68
CA GLN A 112 13.04 -26.91 -36.59
C GLN A 112 13.99 -27.63 -37.58
N GLU A 113 14.68 -28.68 -37.12
CA GLU A 113 15.52 -29.57 -37.95
C GLU A 113 14.67 -30.37 -38.95
N LYS A 114 13.60 -31.03 -38.50
CA LYS A 114 12.66 -31.77 -39.38
C LYS A 114 12.08 -30.91 -40.52
N VAL A 115 11.84 -29.62 -40.27
CA VAL A 115 11.39 -28.67 -41.32
C VAL A 115 12.47 -28.42 -42.36
N ALA A 116 13.74 -28.36 -41.96
CA ALA A 116 14.86 -28.24 -42.90
C ALA A 116 14.99 -29.51 -43.76
N ASP A 117 14.91 -30.70 -43.16
CA ASP A 117 14.97 -31.98 -43.85
C ASP A 117 13.82 -32.15 -44.86
N ALA A 118 12.57 -31.88 -44.45
CA ALA A 118 11.41 -31.99 -45.33
C ALA A 118 11.45 -31.01 -46.51
N LYS A 119 12.05 -29.82 -46.31
CA LYS A 119 12.29 -28.83 -47.36
C LYS A 119 13.42 -29.26 -48.30
N ALA A 120 14.46 -29.90 -47.78
CA ALA A 120 15.54 -30.48 -48.60
C ALA A 120 15.04 -31.65 -49.45
N ASP A 121 14.24 -32.56 -48.89
CA ASP A 121 13.62 -33.64 -49.67
C ASP A 121 12.67 -33.10 -50.75
N THR A 122 11.86 -32.10 -50.41
CA THR A 122 10.98 -31.42 -51.39
C THR A 122 11.77 -30.83 -52.57
N ALA A 123 12.94 -30.23 -52.32
CA ALA A 123 13.83 -29.76 -53.37
C ALA A 123 14.43 -30.91 -54.20
N ALA A 124 14.85 -32.02 -53.56
CA ALA A 124 15.37 -33.20 -54.24
C ALA A 124 14.32 -33.87 -55.13
N LYS A 125 13.07 -34.03 -54.65
CA LYS A 125 11.95 -34.54 -55.46
C LYS A 125 11.58 -33.60 -56.61
N GLN A 126 11.73 -32.29 -56.43
CA GLN A 126 11.49 -31.32 -57.51
C GLN A 126 12.54 -31.43 -58.62
N ALA A 127 13.81 -31.70 -58.27
CA ALA A 127 14.88 -31.94 -59.24
C ALA A 127 14.74 -33.29 -59.96
N ASP A 128 14.33 -34.36 -59.24
CA ASP A 128 14.03 -35.65 -59.85
C ASP A 128 12.90 -35.54 -60.88
N LEU A 129 11.81 -34.82 -60.56
CA LEU A 129 10.71 -34.60 -61.50
C LEU A 129 11.19 -33.94 -62.80
N THR A 130 12.00 -32.88 -62.71
CA THR A 130 12.58 -32.22 -63.89
C THR A 130 13.49 -33.17 -64.70
N SER A 131 14.24 -34.06 -64.03
CA SER A 131 15.01 -35.11 -64.71
C SER A 131 14.12 -36.10 -65.46
N LYS A 132 13.02 -36.57 -64.84
CA LYS A 132 12.05 -37.47 -65.48
C LYS A 132 11.28 -36.80 -66.63
N GLU A 133 10.97 -35.51 -66.52
CA GLU A 133 10.32 -34.74 -67.58
C GLU A 133 11.22 -34.50 -68.80
N ASN A 134 12.53 -34.39 -68.62
CA ASN A 134 13.46 -34.34 -69.75
C ASN A 134 13.64 -35.73 -70.38
N ALA A 135 13.82 -36.78 -69.57
CA ALA A 135 13.91 -38.15 -70.07
C ALA A 135 12.66 -38.56 -70.88
N LEU A 136 11.46 -38.11 -70.48
CA LEU A 136 10.22 -38.31 -71.23
C LEU A 136 10.26 -37.64 -72.63
N LYS A 137 10.73 -36.39 -72.73
CA LYS A 137 10.88 -35.69 -74.02
C LYS A 137 11.84 -36.43 -74.95
N ASP A 138 12.94 -36.96 -74.41
CA ASP A 138 13.92 -37.74 -75.17
C ASP A 138 13.29 -39.02 -75.74
N LYS A 139 12.41 -39.69 -74.98
CA LYS A 139 11.65 -40.85 -75.48
C LYS A 139 10.60 -40.46 -76.52
N GLN A 140 9.85 -39.38 -76.31
CA GLN A 140 8.90 -38.83 -77.30
C GLN A 140 9.58 -38.50 -78.64
N ALA A 141 10.78 -37.91 -78.59
CA ALA A 141 11.59 -37.66 -79.78
C ALA A 141 12.01 -38.96 -80.48
N ALA A 142 12.46 -39.97 -79.72
CA ALA A 142 12.84 -41.28 -80.25
C ALA A 142 11.66 -42.05 -80.87
N THR A 143 10.48 -42.04 -80.24
CA THR A 143 9.25 -42.63 -80.79
C THR A 143 8.88 -41.98 -82.12
N LYS A 144 8.91 -40.63 -82.18
CA LYS A 144 8.63 -39.89 -83.41
C LYS A 144 9.65 -40.18 -84.52
N GLN A 145 10.94 -40.34 -84.17
CA GLN A 145 11.96 -40.74 -85.13
C GLN A 145 11.71 -42.16 -85.67
N ALA A 146 11.41 -43.13 -84.80
CA ALA A 146 11.10 -44.51 -85.19
C ALA A 146 9.85 -44.59 -86.10
N GLN A 147 8.82 -43.81 -85.79
CA GLN A 147 7.61 -43.67 -86.63
C GLN A 147 7.97 -43.14 -88.03
N ASN A 148 8.70 -42.03 -88.12
CA ASN A 148 9.12 -41.46 -89.41
C ASN A 148 9.95 -42.46 -90.25
N THR A 149 10.85 -43.22 -89.63
CA THR A 149 11.65 -44.25 -90.32
C THR A 149 10.78 -45.40 -90.81
N LEU A 150 9.83 -45.88 -90.00
CA LEU A 150 8.88 -46.91 -90.38
C LEU A 150 7.99 -46.50 -91.56
N ASP A 151 7.47 -45.28 -91.54
CA ASP A 151 6.60 -44.77 -92.61
C ASP A 151 7.39 -44.55 -93.92
N SER A 152 8.66 -44.13 -93.81
CA SER A 152 9.58 -44.05 -94.95
C SER A 152 9.79 -45.44 -95.59
N SER A 153 10.10 -46.47 -94.81
CA SER A 153 10.24 -47.85 -95.32
C SER A 153 8.93 -48.39 -95.91
N LYS A 154 7.76 -48.00 -95.39
CA LYS A 154 6.44 -48.39 -95.94
C LYS A 154 6.16 -47.75 -97.29
N GLU A 155 6.49 -46.46 -97.48
CA GLU A 155 6.33 -45.76 -98.75
C GLU A 155 7.38 -46.22 -99.79
N GLU A 156 8.59 -46.59 -99.36
CA GLU A 156 9.60 -47.26 -100.20
C GLU A 156 9.10 -48.64 -100.68
N LEU A 157 8.59 -49.49 -99.78
CA LEU A 157 8.03 -50.81 -100.11
C LEU A 157 6.80 -50.73 -101.03
N LYS A 158 5.90 -49.77 -100.79
CA LYS A 158 4.70 -49.53 -101.60
C LYS A 158 5.04 -49.22 -103.06
N GLY A 159 6.07 -48.42 -103.29
CA GLY A 159 6.55 -48.07 -104.62
C GLY A 159 7.59 -49.04 -105.20
N HIS A 160 7.80 -50.22 -104.59
CA HIS A 160 8.82 -51.17 -105.03
C HIS A 160 8.54 -51.64 -106.46
N LYS A 161 9.52 -51.45 -107.34
CA LYS A 161 9.35 -51.61 -108.79
C LYS A 161 9.57 -53.05 -109.29
N GLY A 162 10.00 -53.98 -108.42
CA GLY A 162 10.43 -55.32 -108.79
C GLY A 162 9.38 -56.14 -109.56
N LEU A 163 9.84 -57.20 -110.23
CA LEU A 163 8.96 -58.09 -111.00
C LEU A 163 8.40 -59.17 -110.08
N ASN A 164 7.07 -59.28 -110.02
CA ASN A 164 6.41 -60.36 -109.28
C ASN A 164 6.48 -61.63 -110.14
N LEU A 165 7.32 -62.59 -109.76
CA LEU A 165 7.41 -63.90 -110.42
C LEU A 165 6.23 -64.79 -109.98
N PRO A 166 5.51 -65.47 -110.89
CA PRO A 166 4.57 -66.53 -110.53
C PRO A 166 5.31 -67.81 -110.09
N ALA A 167 4.61 -68.71 -109.39
CA ALA A 167 5.24 -69.83 -108.67
C ALA A 167 6.04 -70.81 -109.54
N ASN A 168 5.67 -71.00 -110.80
CA ASN A 168 6.30 -71.95 -111.73
C ASN A 168 7.37 -71.31 -112.64
N PHE A 169 7.79 -70.06 -112.37
CA PHE A 169 8.73 -69.35 -113.21
C PHE A 169 10.15 -69.94 -113.15
N THR A 170 10.70 -70.31 -114.32
CA THR A 170 12.08 -70.78 -114.51
C THR A 170 12.59 -70.28 -115.86
N PRO A 171 13.92 -70.11 -116.08
CA PRO A 171 14.45 -69.58 -117.36
C PRO A 171 13.96 -70.34 -118.59
N ASP A 172 13.75 -71.65 -118.45
CA ASP A 172 13.32 -72.58 -119.48
C ASP A 172 11.88 -73.09 -119.27
N TYR A 173 11.00 -72.31 -118.62
CA TYR A 173 9.63 -72.75 -118.32
C TYR A 173 8.88 -73.25 -119.55
N TYR A 174 9.09 -72.63 -120.71
CA TYR A 174 8.44 -72.98 -121.97
C TYR A 174 8.89 -74.34 -122.54
N LYS A 175 10.03 -74.86 -122.07
CA LYS A 175 10.56 -76.20 -122.38
C LYS A 175 10.08 -77.26 -121.38
N LYS A 176 9.53 -76.85 -120.22
CA LYS A 176 9.20 -77.71 -119.06
C LYS A 176 7.70 -77.85 -118.77
N LEU A 177 6.93 -76.77 -118.96
CA LEU A 177 5.49 -76.73 -118.71
C LEU A 177 4.71 -77.24 -119.92
N SER A 178 3.54 -77.86 -119.69
CA SER A 178 2.59 -78.09 -120.78
C SER A 178 2.02 -76.77 -121.29
N GLU A 179 1.49 -76.75 -122.52
CA GLU A 179 0.92 -75.54 -123.14
C GLU A 179 -0.17 -74.88 -122.27
N GLN A 180 -0.95 -75.66 -121.52
CA GLN A 180 -1.98 -75.15 -120.61
C GLN A 180 -1.40 -74.52 -119.34
N GLU A 181 -0.41 -75.16 -118.71
CA GLU A 181 0.28 -74.62 -117.53
C GLU A 181 1.07 -73.36 -117.89
N LYS A 182 1.70 -73.36 -119.07
CA LYS A 182 2.44 -72.23 -119.64
C LYS A 182 1.52 -71.02 -119.83
N GLN A 183 0.40 -71.18 -120.57
CA GLN A 183 -0.57 -70.10 -120.78
C GLN A 183 -1.22 -69.62 -119.47
N ALA A 184 -1.42 -70.50 -118.48
CA ALA A 184 -1.91 -70.12 -117.16
C ALA A 184 -0.88 -69.26 -116.40
N MET A 185 0.40 -69.66 -116.41
CA MET A 185 1.51 -68.96 -115.77
C MET A 185 1.78 -67.60 -116.42
N GLU A 186 1.82 -67.52 -117.76
CA GLU A 186 1.99 -66.27 -118.53
C GLU A 186 0.85 -65.28 -118.21
N LYS A 187 -0.40 -65.77 -118.14
CA LYS A 187 -1.58 -64.98 -117.76
C LYS A 187 -1.54 -64.52 -116.29
N GLU A 188 -1.06 -65.37 -115.38
CA GLU A 188 -0.82 -65.01 -113.97
C GLU A 188 0.24 -63.91 -113.87
N ALA A 189 1.38 -64.07 -114.54
CA ALA A 189 2.48 -63.11 -114.56
C ALA A 189 2.05 -61.73 -115.06
N LEU A 190 1.29 -61.68 -116.16
CA LEU A 190 0.70 -60.45 -116.69
C LEU A 190 -0.26 -59.81 -115.68
N ALA A 191 -1.07 -60.60 -114.96
CA ALA A 191 -1.97 -60.07 -113.93
C ALA A 191 -1.21 -59.53 -112.70
N LEU A 192 -0.23 -60.29 -112.19
CA LEU A 192 0.64 -59.92 -111.06
C LEU A 192 1.47 -58.65 -111.31
N ASN A 193 1.70 -58.29 -112.57
CA ASN A 193 2.54 -57.16 -112.95
C ASN A 193 1.80 -56.04 -113.71
N LYS A 194 0.48 -56.16 -113.90
CA LYS A 194 -0.36 -55.23 -114.67
C LYS A 194 -0.31 -53.78 -114.19
N VAL A 195 -0.22 -53.58 -112.87
CA VAL A 195 -0.17 -52.26 -112.25
C VAL A 195 1.28 -51.84 -112.04
N PHE A 196 1.62 -50.61 -112.43
CA PHE A 196 2.90 -50.00 -112.09
C PHE A 196 2.88 -49.56 -110.61
N PRO A 197 3.80 -50.04 -109.75
CA PRO A 197 3.80 -49.65 -108.34
C PRO A 197 4.24 -48.19 -108.15
N GLU A 198 3.44 -47.39 -107.46
CA GLU A 198 3.65 -45.93 -107.33
C GLU A 198 3.81 -45.48 -105.87
N ASN A 199 4.76 -44.58 -105.63
CA ASN A 199 4.94 -43.86 -104.37
C ASN A 199 5.21 -42.36 -104.60
N GLN A 200 5.32 -41.59 -103.51
CA GLN A 200 5.53 -40.14 -103.54
C GLN A 200 6.77 -39.69 -104.36
N ALA A 201 7.80 -40.53 -104.52
CA ALA A 201 8.99 -40.16 -105.29
C ALA A 201 8.77 -40.23 -106.81
N ASP A 202 7.84 -41.08 -107.27
CA ASP A 202 7.54 -41.21 -108.71
C ASP A 202 6.90 -39.95 -109.29
N ALA A 203 6.19 -39.17 -108.47
CA ALA A 203 5.60 -37.89 -108.86
C ALA A 203 6.66 -36.86 -109.35
N ALA A 204 7.89 -36.92 -108.85
CA ALA A 204 8.99 -36.10 -109.35
C ALA A 204 9.46 -36.58 -110.74
N LYS A 205 9.56 -37.90 -110.94
CA LYS A 205 10.02 -38.53 -112.20
C LYS A 205 9.11 -38.22 -113.39
N ALA A 206 7.83 -37.96 -113.16
CA ALA A 206 6.87 -37.51 -114.18
C ALA A 206 7.24 -36.14 -114.81
N THR A 207 8.17 -35.39 -114.19
CA THR A 207 8.72 -34.12 -114.70
C THR A 207 10.19 -34.20 -115.12
N GLU A 208 10.88 -35.32 -114.86
CA GLU A 208 12.27 -35.56 -115.27
C GLU A 208 12.31 -36.00 -116.74
N MET A 209 12.25 -35.02 -117.66
CA MET A 209 12.20 -35.29 -119.10
C MET A 209 13.57 -35.72 -119.68
N ILE A 210 13.57 -36.88 -120.34
CA ILE A 210 14.69 -37.48 -121.07
C ILE A 210 14.54 -37.12 -122.55
N ASN A 211 15.55 -36.51 -123.17
CA ASN A 211 15.60 -36.33 -124.62
C ASN A 211 16.20 -37.60 -125.26
N VAL A 212 15.44 -38.29 -126.11
CA VAL A 212 15.85 -39.60 -126.65
C VAL A 212 17.06 -39.51 -127.58
N LYS A 213 17.31 -38.35 -128.20
CA LYS A 213 18.46 -38.13 -129.10
C LYS A 213 19.65 -37.45 -128.40
N ASN A 214 19.48 -36.97 -127.17
CA ASN A 214 20.57 -36.38 -126.37
C ASN A 214 20.25 -36.42 -124.85
N PRO A 215 20.33 -37.60 -124.20
CA PRO A 215 20.12 -37.71 -122.76
C PRO A 215 21.41 -37.40 -121.99
N THR A 216 21.26 -36.86 -120.77
CA THR A 216 22.42 -36.66 -119.87
C THR A 216 22.99 -37.99 -119.38
N GLU A 217 24.29 -38.05 -119.08
CA GLU A 217 24.92 -39.28 -118.53
C GLU A 217 24.22 -39.77 -117.25
N LYS A 218 23.74 -38.84 -116.41
CA LYS A 218 22.91 -39.17 -115.24
C LYS A 218 21.65 -39.95 -115.64
N GLN A 219 20.93 -39.51 -116.68
CA GLN A 219 19.73 -40.19 -117.17
C GLN A 219 20.07 -41.54 -117.81
N LYS A 220 21.19 -41.66 -118.54
CA LYS A 220 21.66 -42.95 -119.10
C LYS A 220 21.97 -43.97 -118.00
N GLN A 221 22.63 -43.53 -116.93
CA GLN A 221 22.88 -44.34 -115.74
C GLN A 221 21.57 -44.69 -115.03
N GLN A 222 20.67 -43.73 -114.75
CA GLN A 222 19.36 -43.99 -114.13
C GLN A 222 18.54 -45.03 -114.91
N MET A 223 18.47 -44.91 -116.24
CA MET A 223 17.77 -45.89 -117.09
C MET A 223 18.38 -47.28 -117.02
N SER A 224 19.72 -47.37 -117.04
CA SER A 224 20.43 -48.65 -116.95
C SER A 224 20.32 -49.26 -115.54
N ASP A 225 20.54 -48.49 -114.48
CA ASP A 225 20.40 -48.91 -113.08
C ASP A 225 19.01 -49.49 -112.80
N TYR A 226 17.97 -48.85 -113.34
CA TYR A 226 16.59 -49.30 -113.21
C TYR A 226 16.36 -50.67 -113.87
N VAL A 227 16.63 -50.79 -115.18
CA VAL A 227 16.30 -52.00 -115.94
C VAL A 227 17.20 -53.17 -115.54
N VAL A 228 18.51 -52.93 -115.40
CA VAL A 228 19.46 -53.95 -114.95
C VAL A 228 19.21 -54.32 -113.49
N GLY A 229 18.74 -53.38 -112.65
CA GLY A 229 18.27 -53.65 -111.29
C GLY A 229 17.05 -54.58 -111.25
N LEU A 230 16.04 -54.34 -112.09
CA LEU A 230 14.87 -55.22 -112.24
C LEU A 230 15.25 -56.63 -112.71
N ILE A 231 16.14 -56.74 -113.69
CA ILE A 231 16.63 -58.04 -114.18
C ILE A 231 17.47 -58.73 -113.10
N ASN A 232 18.27 -58.00 -112.33
CA ASN A 232 19.07 -58.56 -111.24
C ASN A 232 18.24 -59.08 -110.05
N ASP A 233 17.09 -58.47 -109.72
CA ASP A 233 16.14 -59.02 -108.75
C ASP A 233 15.62 -60.40 -109.21
N VAL A 234 15.35 -60.57 -110.51
CA VAL A 234 14.96 -61.87 -111.10
C VAL A 234 16.12 -62.87 -111.15
N ARG A 235 17.31 -62.44 -111.63
CA ARG A 235 18.50 -63.30 -111.73
C ARG A 235 18.94 -63.81 -110.35
N GLU A 236 18.93 -62.97 -109.32
CA GLU A 236 19.25 -63.36 -107.94
C GLU A 236 18.24 -64.39 -107.39
N LYS A 237 16.94 -64.20 -107.64
CA LYS A 237 15.89 -65.18 -107.26
C LYS A 237 16.02 -66.54 -107.96
N LEU A 238 16.77 -66.59 -109.07
CA LEU A 238 17.04 -67.80 -109.85
C LEU A 238 18.47 -68.35 -109.64
N GLY A 239 19.28 -67.75 -108.76
CA GLY A 239 20.67 -68.15 -108.51
C GLY A 239 21.66 -67.80 -109.64
N LEU A 240 21.27 -66.95 -110.58
CA LEU A 240 22.10 -66.48 -111.69
C LEU A 240 23.00 -65.32 -111.25
N GLN A 241 24.15 -65.14 -111.90
CA GLN A 241 25.04 -64.02 -111.61
C GLN A 241 24.41 -62.66 -111.95
N LYS A 242 24.67 -61.65 -111.11
CA LYS A 242 24.20 -60.28 -111.32
C LYS A 242 24.96 -59.60 -112.46
N LEU A 243 24.19 -59.04 -113.39
CA LEU A 243 24.66 -58.20 -114.47
C LEU A 243 25.21 -56.87 -113.94
N LYS A 244 26.21 -56.34 -114.64
CA LYS A 244 26.93 -55.10 -114.28
C LYS A 244 26.77 -54.05 -115.37
N ILE A 245 26.86 -52.78 -114.98
CA ILE A 245 26.84 -51.63 -115.87
C ILE A 245 28.27 -51.07 -115.93
N SER A 246 28.78 -50.86 -117.14
CA SER A 246 30.09 -50.27 -117.42
C SER A 246 29.96 -49.11 -118.40
N ASN A 247 31.00 -48.25 -118.51
CA ASN A 247 30.99 -47.15 -119.47
C ASN A 247 31.02 -47.69 -120.91
N GLN A 248 31.76 -48.78 -121.14
CA GLN A 248 31.74 -49.57 -122.37
C GLN A 248 30.33 -50.06 -122.71
N ALA A 249 29.58 -50.62 -121.73
CA ALA A 249 28.22 -51.07 -121.95
C ALA A 249 27.27 -49.91 -122.31
N MET A 250 27.31 -48.83 -121.53
CA MET A 250 26.48 -47.66 -121.81
C MET A 250 26.82 -47.02 -123.16
N LYS A 251 28.11 -46.82 -123.48
CA LYS A 251 28.52 -46.26 -124.78
C LYS A 251 28.04 -47.14 -125.93
N PHE A 252 28.23 -48.46 -125.86
CA PHE A 252 27.78 -49.38 -126.90
C PHE A 252 26.25 -49.31 -127.07
N ALA A 253 25.47 -49.38 -126.00
CA ALA A 253 24.00 -49.26 -126.06
C ALA A 253 23.55 -47.93 -126.69
N TRP A 254 24.18 -46.82 -126.32
CA TRP A 254 23.83 -45.51 -126.87
C TRP A 254 24.35 -45.27 -128.28
N ASP A 255 25.40 -45.97 -128.74
CA ASP A 255 25.78 -46.00 -130.16
C ASP A 255 24.81 -46.86 -131.01
N VAL A 256 24.25 -47.95 -130.46
CA VAL A 256 23.19 -48.72 -131.15
C VAL A 256 21.97 -47.83 -131.40
N ALA A 257 21.40 -47.24 -130.36
CA ALA A 257 20.22 -46.36 -130.47
C ALA A 257 20.47 -45.06 -131.28
N LYS A 258 21.73 -44.65 -131.44
CA LYS A 258 22.15 -43.50 -132.27
C LYS A 258 22.25 -43.86 -133.76
N TYR A 259 22.49 -45.12 -134.10
CA TYR A 259 22.54 -45.60 -135.49
C TYR A 259 21.26 -46.28 -135.96
N ASP A 260 20.40 -46.70 -135.03
CA ASP A 260 19.07 -47.26 -135.27
C ASP A 260 18.22 -46.37 -136.20
N ASN A 261 17.65 -46.99 -137.24
CA ASN A 261 16.63 -46.37 -138.07
C ASN A 261 15.27 -46.34 -137.33
N PRO A 262 14.71 -45.16 -136.98
CA PRO A 262 13.41 -45.07 -136.30
C PRO A 262 12.22 -45.47 -137.19
N LYS A 263 12.46 -45.78 -138.48
CA LYS A 263 11.47 -46.34 -139.41
C LYS A 263 11.61 -47.84 -139.63
N GLU A 264 12.62 -48.47 -139.02
CA GLU A 264 12.70 -49.93 -138.94
C GLU A 264 11.86 -50.40 -137.74
N PHE A 265 11.06 -51.44 -137.95
CA PHE A 265 10.12 -51.99 -136.95
C PHE A 265 10.61 -53.31 -136.35
N ASP A 266 11.69 -53.86 -136.89
CA ASP A 266 12.48 -54.97 -136.34
C ASP A 266 13.82 -54.42 -135.77
N HIS A 267 14.76 -55.31 -135.44
CA HIS A 267 16.14 -54.97 -135.12
C HIS A 267 16.87 -54.33 -136.31
N ASP A 268 17.43 -53.13 -136.14
CA ASP A 268 18.40 -52.58 -137.11
C ASP A 268 19.75 -53.29 -136.95
N VAL A 269 19.85 -54.47 -137.56
CA VAL A 269 21.05 -55.32 -137.58
C VAL A 269 22.29 -54.57 -138.13
N ASN A 270 22.10 -53.56 -139.00
CA ASN A 270 23.21 -52.76 -139.51
C ASN A 270 23.70 -51.76 -138.45
N ALA A 271 22.79 -51.11 -137.74
CA ALA A 271 23.10 -50.24 -136.61
C ALA A 271 23.81 -51.01 -135.48
N ILE A 272 23.28 -52.18 -135.09
CA ILE A 272 23.86 -53.05 -134.06
C ILE A 272 25.30 -53.44 -134.40
N ASN A 273 25.53 -53.95 -135.61
CA ASN A 273 26.86 -54.38 -136.05
C ASN A 273 27.84 -53.21 -136.22
N ARG A 274 27.36 -52.07 -136.72
CA ARG A 274 28.15 -50.84 -136.78
C ARG A 274 28.58 -50.36 -135.39
N ALA A 275 27.64 -50.29 -134.44
CA ALA A 275 27.91 -49.89 -133.07
C ALA A 275 28.87 -50.88 -132.38
N ALA A 276 28.73 -52.18 -132.66
CA ALA A 276 29.65 -53.21 -132.17
C ALA A 276 31.09 -52.95 -132.65
N LYS A 277 31.27 -52.78 -133.97
CA LYS A 277 32.56 -52.45 -134.60
C LYS A 277 33.21 -51.20 -134.00
N GLU A 278 32.44 -50.11 -133.88
CA GLU A 278 32.89 -48.82 -133.34
C GLU A 278 33.16 -48.85 -131.81
N ASN A 279 32.83 -49.96 -131.12
CA ASN A 279 33.08 -50.16 -129.69
C ASN A 279 33.99 -51.36 -129.37
N GLY A 280 34.63 -51.98 -130.38
CA GLY A 280 35.57 -53.10 -130.17
C GLY A 280 34.92 -54.48 -130.00
N PHE A 281 33.63 -54.61 -130.31
CA PHE A 281 32.86 -55.85 -130.29
C PHE A 281 32.90 -56.57 -131.64
N LYS A 282 32.66 -57.89 -131.61
CA LYS A 282 32.60 -58.73 -132.80
C LYS A 282 31.37 -58.40 -133.64
N GLU A 283 31.58 -58.18 -134.93
CA GLU A 283 30.52 -58.11 -135.94
C GLU A 283 30.01 -59.51 -136.28
N PHE A 284 28.70 -59.64 -136.42
CA PHE A 284 27.97 -60.80 -136.92
C PHE A 284 27.05 -60.34 -138.06
N PRO A 285 27.57 -60.14 -139.29
CA PRO A 285 26.82 -59.51 -140.38
C PRO A 285 25.52 -60.26 -140.70
N GLY A 286 24.40 -59.53 -140.72
CA GLY A 286 23.07 -60.11 -140.94
C GLY A 286 22.44 -60.80 -139.72
N GLN A 287 23.04 -60.69 -138.53
CA GLN A 287 22.56 -61.31 -137.29
C GLN A 287 22.60 -60.33 -136.10
N ASN A 288 21.68 -60.52 -135.15
CA ASN A 288 21.70 -59.89 -133.82
C ASN A 288 22.16 -60.92 -132.78
N PHE A 289 23.12 -60.54 -131.93
CA PHE A 289 23.59 -61.31 -130.76
C PHE A 289 23.88 -60.42 -129.54
N TYR A 290 23.23 -59.26 -129.47
CA TYR A 290 23.50 -58.20 -128.48
C TYR A 290 22.23 -57.58 -127.89
N GLU A 291 21.17 -57.42 -128.68
CA GLU A 291 20.02 -56.60 -128.35
C GLU A 291 18.76 -57.42 -128.05
N ASN A 292 18.08 -57.07 -126.96
CA ASN A 292 16.66 -57.37 -126.77
C ASN A 292 15.87 -56.06 -127.00
N LEU A 293 14.95 -56.05 -127.97
CA LEU A 293 14.30 -54.82 -128.44
C LEU A 293 12.84 -54.75 -127.98
N SER A 294 12.42 -53.60 -127.44
CA SER A 294 11.00 -53.35 -127.15
C SER A 294 10.53 -52.05 -127.78
N MET A 295 9.51 -52.14 -128.63
CA MET A 295 8.98 -51.04 -129.43
C MET A 295 7.57 -50.63 -128.96
N GLY A 296 7.25 -49.33 -129.04
CA GLY A 296 5.88 -48.82 -128.83
C GLY A 296 5.35 -48.93 -127.40
N ARG A 297 6.24 -49.07 -126.41
CA ARG A 297 5.90 -49.14 -124.97
C ARG A 297 5.72 -47.76 -124.34
N PHE A 298 6.24 -46.72 -124.97
CA PHE A 298 6.07 -45.31 -124.64
C PHE A 298 5.95 -44.50 -125.93
N THR A 299 5.53 -43.24 -125.82
CA THR A 299 5.48 -42.28 -126.93
C THR A 299 6.42 -41.12 -126.65
N THR A 300 7.09 -40.56 -127.67
CA THR A 300 7.82 -39.30 -127.51
C THR A 300 6.92 -38.08 -127.76
N GLN A 301 7.26 -36.97 -127.11
CA GLN A 301 6.72 -35.64 -127.40
C GLN A 301 7.90 -34.66 -127.51
N GLU A 302 8.03 -33.98 -128.66
CA GLU A 302 9.21 -33.14 -128.99
C GLU A 302 10.57 -33.87 -128.84
N GLY A 303 10.60 -35.19 -129.06
CA GLY A 303 11.78 -36.04 -128.89
C GLY A 303 12.07 -36.39 -127.43
N LYS A 304 11.09 -36.25 -126.53
CA LYS A 304 11.26 -36.45 -125.08
C LYS A 304 10.25 -37.45 -124.51
N VAL A 305 10.62 -38.10 -123.41
CA VAL A 305 9.76 -38.95 -122.56
C VAL A 305 10.06 -38.65 -121.08
N SER A 306 9.11 -38.81 -120.15
CA SER A 306 9.41 -38.66 -118.72
C SER A 306 10.14 -39.89 -118.17
N MET A 307 10.96 -39.74 -117.12
CA MET A 307 11.59 -40.87 -116.44
C MET A 307 10.54 -41.84 -115.85
N TYR A 308 9.39 -41.33 -115.39
CA TYR A 308 8.27 -42.17 -114.95
C TYR A 308 7.72 -43.04 -116.08
N ASP A 309 7.47 -42.46 -117.26
CA ASP A 309 6.90 -43.19 -118.40
C ASP A 309 7.93 -44.17 -118.99
N PHE A 310 9.22 -43.82 -119.00
CA PHE A 310 10.30 -44.75 -119.33
C PHE A 310 10.32 -45.94 -118.36
N GLU A 311 10.37 -45.71 -117.04
CA GLU A 311 10.41 -46.80 -116.05
C GLU A 311 9.20 -47.74 -116.19
N LYS A 312 8.02 -47.16 -116.42
CA LYS A 312 6.75 -47.87 -116.65
C LYS A 312 6.77 -48.70 -117.94
N ALA A 313 7.27 -48.12 -119.03
CA ALA A 313 7.42 -48.79 -120.32
C ALA A 313 8.45 -49.92 -120.26
N ALA A 314 9.63 -49.67 -119.68
CA ALA A 314 10.71 -50.64 -119.53
C ALA A 314 10.31 -51.81 -118.62
N ARG A 315 9.62 -51.55 -117.50
CA ARG A 315 9.07 -52.61 -116.65
C ARG A 315 8.03 -53.45 -117.40
N ASN A 316 7.18 -52.82 -118.21
CA ASN A 316 6.18 -53.52 -119.03
C ASN A 316 6.81 -54.34 -120.19
N ALA A 317 7.92 -53.85 -120.75
CA ALA A 317 8.75 -54.58 -121.70
C ALA A 317 9.34 -55.85 -121.07
N LEU A 318 10.04 -55.74 -119.93
CA LEU A 318 10.62 -56.88 -119.22
C LEU A 318 9.59 -57.95 -118.85
N VAL A 319 8.43 -57.55 -118.33
CA VAL A 319 7.33 -58.47 -118.03
C VAL A 319 6.89 -59.24 -119.28
N SER A 320 6.88 -58.59 -120.45
CA SER A 320 6.52 -59.26 -121.70
C SER A 320 7.63 -60.21 -122.19
N MET A 321 8.88 -59.73 -122.22
CA MET A 321 10.07 -60.46 -122.68
C MET A 321 10.41 -61.67 -121.80
N LEU A 322 10.12 -61.60 -120.50
CA LEU A 322 10.35 -62.70 -119.58
C LEU A 322 9.14 -63.62 -119.43
N MET A 323 7.91 -63.12 -119.53
CA MET A 323 6.71 -63.86 -119.07
C MET A 323 5.56 -63.93 -120.08
N ASN A 324 5.78 -63.52 -121.34
CA ASN A 324 4.79 -63.58 -122.43
C ASN A 324 5.49 -63.54 -123.82
N ASP A 325 6.62 -64.24 -123.97
CA ASP A 325 7.53 -64.10 -125.12
C ASP A 325 7.31 -65.14 -126.25
N GLY A 326 6.18 -65.86 -126.23
CA GLY A 326 5.89 -66.92 -127.18
C GLY A 326 5.80 -66.47 -128.65
N HIS A 327 5.59 -65.18 -128.92
CA HIS A 327 5.62 -64.64 -130.28
C HIS A 327 7.06 -64.60 -130.87
N SER A 328 8.05 -64.32 -130.03
CA SER A 328 9.48 -64.32 -130.37
C SER A 328 10.16 -65.66 -130.06
N GLY A 329 9.37 -66.73 -129.86
CA GLY A 329 9.87 -68.08 -129.58
C GLY A 329 10.64 -68.20 -128.26
N TYR A 330 10.39 -67.31 -127.30
CA TYR A 330 11.11 -67.21 -126.01
C TYR A 330 12.60 -66.82 -126.13
N SER A 331 12.99 -66.20 -127.25
CA SER A 331 14.36 -65.74 -127.48
C SER A 331 14.78 -64.58 -126.57
N HIS A 332 13.87 -63.68 -126.17
CA HIS A 332 14.20 -62.63 -125.20
C HIS A 332 14.36 -63.19 -123.79
N LEU A 333 13.55 -64.19 -123.43
CA LEU A 333 13.65 -64.90 -122.15
C LEU A 333 14.99 -65.63 -122.01
N ASP A 334 15.35 -66.46 -122.99
CA ASP A 334 16.63 -67.20 -123.01
C ASP A 334 17.83 -66.21 -123.02
N SER A 335 17.73 -65.06 -123.71
CA SER A 335 18.77 -64.03 -123.78
C SER A 335 18.96 -63.25 -122.47
N LEU A 336 17.89 -62.67 -121.90
CA LEU A 336 17.96 -61.86 -120.67
C LEU A 336 18.36 -62.69 -119.44
N LEU A 337 18.09 -64.00 -119.45
CA LEU A 337 18.44 -64.93 -118.38
C LEU A 337 19.63 -65.85 -118.70
N ASP A 338 20.38 -65.62 -119.79
CA ASP A 338 21.60 -66.38 -120.06
C ASP A 338 22.60 -66.19 -118.90
N ALA A 339 23.00 -67.31 -118.29
CA ALA A 339 23.96 -67.35 -117.20
C ALA A 339 25.35 -66.83 -117.62
N ASN A 340 25.70 -66.93 -118.91
CA ASN A 340 26.98 -66.49 -119.45
C ASN A 340 27.07 -64.97 -119.62
N GLU A 341 25.95 -64.25 -119.67
CA GLU A 341 25.95 -62.80 -119.86
C GLU A 341 26.28 -62.07 -118.55
N THR A 342 27.17 -61.05 -118.63
CA THR A 342 27.81 -60.41 -117.47
C THR A 342 27.61 -58.90 -117.40
N ASN A 343 27.61 -58.21 -118.55
CA ASN A 343 27.36 -56.78 -118.65
C ASN A 343 26.02 -56.51 -119.34
N MET A 344 25.35 -55.43 -118.92
CA MET A 344 24.15 -54.92 -119.57
C MET A 344 24.03 -53.40 -119.41
N ALA A 345 23.48 -52.74 -120.43
CA ALA A 345 23.08 -51.33 -120.36
C ALA A 345 21.84 -51.08 -121.23
N VAL A 346 21.18 -49.93 -121.03
CA VAL A 346 19.95 -49.57 -121.75
C VAL A 346 20.05 -48.21 -122.42
N SER A 347 19.48 -48.15 -123.61
CA SER A 347 19.26 -46.92 -124.37
C SER A 347 17.85 -46.88 -124.97
N ILE A 348 17.45 -45.73 -125.49
CA ILE A 348 16.17 -45.53 -126.17
C ILE A 348 16.36 -44.75 -127.47
N SER A 349 15.62 -45.12 -128.52
CA SER A 349 15.53 -44.38 -129.79
C SER A 349 14.11 -43.91 -130.05
N GLY A 350 13.96 -43.02 -131.04
CA GLY A 350 12.67 -42.55 -131.52
C GLY A 350 12.77 -41.17 -132.19
N ASP A 351 11.76 -40.83 -132.98
CA ASP A 351 11.61 -39.50 -133.59
C ASP A 351 10.87 -38.50 -132.66
N LEU A 352 10.48 -37.33 -133.17
CA LEU A 352 9.98 -36.22 -132.34
C LEU A 352 8.62 -36.51 -131.67
N ASN A 353 7.65 -37.05 -132.39
CA ASN A 353 6.32 -37.37 -131.88
C ASN A 353 5.98 -38.81 -132.28
N ASP A 354 6.76 -39.73 -131.75
CA ASP A 354 6.87 -41.12 -132.19
C ASP A 354 6.06 -42.03 -131.27
N ILE A 355 5.18 -42.85 -131.87
CA ILE A 355 4.36 -43.85 -131.16
C ILE A 355 4.99 -45.25 -131.17
N SER A 356 6.11 -45.39 -131.87
CA SER A 356 6.90 -46.59 -132.11
C SER A 356 8.31 -46.46 -131.50
N ALA A 357 8.51 -45.53 -130.56
CA ALA A 357 9.78 -45.33 -129.88
C ALA A 357 10.26 -46.62 -129.19
N LYS A 358 11.59 -46.81 -129.17
CA LYS A 358 12.24 -48.09 -128.87
C LYS A 358 13.01 -48.06 -127.55
N ILE A 359 13.11 -49.23 -126.90
CA ILE A 359 14.00 -49.53 -125.78
C ILE A 359 14.95 -50.62 -126.22
N HIS A 360 16.24 -50.34 -126.20
CA HIS A 360 17.31 -51.28 -126.56
C HIS A 360 17.97 -51.76 -125.28
N ILE A 361 17.83 -53.05 -124.98
CA ILE A 361 18.47 -53.69 -123.82
C ILE A 361 19.66 -54.48 -124.35
N ILE A 362 20.86 -53.92 -124.20
CA ILE A 362 22.10 -54.50 -124.75
C ILE A 362 22.83 -55.29 -123.67
N SER A 363 23.06 -56.57 -123.92
CA SER A 363 23.85 -57.46 -123.05
C SER A 363 25.02 -58.10 -123.78
N TYR A 364 26.12 -58.30 -123.07
CA TYR A 364 27.30 -59.00 -123.56
C TYR A 364 28.17 -59.54 -122.42
N ASN A 365 29.08 -60.45 -122.77
CA ASN A 365 30.19 -60.89 -121.94
C ASN A 365 31.53 -60.69 -122.66
N GLN A 366 32.62 -60.91 -121.93
CA GLN A 366 34.00 -60.74 -122.44
C GLN A 366 34.28 -61.49 -123.75
N SER A 367 33.60 -62.63 -124.02
CA SER A 367 33.82 -63.40 -125.24
C SER A 367 33.32 -62.70 -126.52
N LYS A 368 32.43 -61.70 -126.39
CA LYS A 368 31.87 -60.94 -127.53
C LYS A 368 32.80 -59.82 -128.01
N LEU A 369 33.82 -59.43 -127.22
CA LEU A 369 34.84 -58.46 -127.64
C LEU A 369 35.81 -59.07 -128.66
N VAL A 370 36.40 -58.21 -129.50
CA VAL A 370 37.52 -58.58 -130.38
C VAL A 370 38.79 -58.80 -129.55
N GLU A 371 39.07 -57.89 -128.61
CA GLU A 371 40.19 -57.98 -127.66
C GLU A 371 39.68 -58.15 -126.23
N ALA A 372 39.76 -59.36 -125.67
CA ALA A 372 39.19 -59.70 -124.35
C ALA A 372 39.76 -58.86 -123.19
N ASN A 373 40.99 -58.34 -123.33
CA ASN A 373 41.66 -57.43 -122.39
C ASN A 373 41.07 -56.01 -122.37
N THR A 374 40.15 -55.67 -123.27
CA THR A 374 39.45 -54.37 -123.29
C THR A 374 38.11 -54.38 -122.54
N TYR A 375 37.78 -55.49 -121.85
CA TYR A 375 36.53 -55.66 -121.12
C TYR A 375 36.47 -54.80 -119.85
N GLU A 376 35.44 -53.94 -119.75
CA GLU A 376 35.15 -53.20 -118.52
C GLU A 376 34.20 -54.01 -117.62
N GLU A 377 34.68 -54.43 -116.44
CA GLU A 377 33.91 -55.23 -115.47
C GLU A 377 32.64 -54.52 -114.93
N GLY A 378 32.66 -53.19 -114.83
CA GLY A 378 31.53 -52.40 -114.34
C GLY A 378 31.12 -52.67 -112.89
N THR A 379 29.92 -52.21 -112.52
CA THR A 379 29.31 -52.42 -111.19
C THR A 379 27.85 -52.86 -111.32
N ALA A 380 27.40 -53.77 -110.45
CA ALA A 380 25.97 -54.13 -110.38
C ALA A 380 25.17 -53.01 -109.68
N PRO A 381 24.01 -52.58 -110.21
CA PRO A 381 23.20 -51.53 -109.60
C PRO A 381 22.61 -51.94 -108.26
N VAL A 382 22.44 -50.97 -107.35
CA VAL A 382 21.87 -51.18 -106.02
C VAL A 382 20.34 -51.17 -106.10
N PHE A 383 19.76 -52.36 -106.24
CA PHE A 383 18.31 -52.58 -106.19
C PHE A 383 17.96 -53.45 -104.98
N LYS A 384 17.20 -52.89 -104.01
CA LYS A 384 16.68 -53.68 -102.88
C LYS A 384 15.61 -54.64 -103.37
N SER A 385 15.63 -55.89 -102.89
CA SER A 385 14.53 -56.83 -103.14
C SER A 385 13.28 -56.46 -102.34
N LYS A 386 12.11 -56.94 -102.78
CA LYS A 386 10.82 -56.69 -102.09
C LYS A 386 10.80 -57.27 -100.68
N GLU A 387 11.43 -58.43 -100.53
CA GLU A 387 11.55 -59.21 -99.31
C GLU A 387 12.52 -58.52 -98.32
N THR A 388 13.56 -57.86 -98.84
CA THR A 388 14.48 -57.01 -98.07
C THR A 388 13.72 -55.82 -97.46
N LEU A 389 12.90 -55.13 -98.26
CA LEU A 389 12.07 -54.01 -97.78
C LEU A 389 10.98 -54.44 -96.79
N GLN A 390 10.37 -55.61 -96.99
CA GLN A 390 9.44 -56.19 -96.01
C GLN A 390 10.12 -56.46 -94.66
N LYS A 391 11.37 -56.95 -94.68
CA LYS A 391 12.18 -57.16 -93.47
C LYS A 391 12.55 -55.83 -92.80
N GLU A 392 12.94 -54.81 -93.56
CA GLU A 392 13.18 -53.46 -93.02
C GLU A 392 11.93 -52.88 -92.35
N VAL A 393 10.74 -53.00 -92.97
CA VAL A 393 9.47 -52.56 -92.39
C VAL A 393 9.16 -53.32 -91.09
N ALA A 394 9.33 -54.64 -91.05
CA ALA A 394 9.11 -55.45 -89.85
C ALA A 394 10.04 -55.03 -88.69
N THR A 395 11.35 -54.95 -88.95
CA THR A 395 12.34 -54.51 -87.97
C THR A 395 12.11 -53.07 -87.49
N ASN A 396 11.61 -52.17 -88.35
CA ASN A 396 11.28 -50.81 -87.94
C ASN A 396 9.95 -50.73 -87.16
N GLN A 397 9.02 -51.66 -87.37
CA GLN A 397 7.79 -51.81 -86.60
C GLN A 397 8.08 -52.29 -85.16
N GLU A 398 9.05 -53.21 -84.99
CA GLU A 398 9.57 -53.65 -83.69
C GLU A 398 10.30 -52.53 -82.93
N LYS A 399 11.15 -51.75 -83.61
CA LYS A 399 11.81 -50.56 -83.03
C LYS A 399 10.79 -49.52 -82.55
N LEU A 400 9.73 -49.27 -83.32
CA LEU A 400 8.66 -48.36 -82.91
C LEU A 400 7.95 -48.86 -81.64
N ALA A 401 7.56 -50.14 -81.58
CA ALA A 401 6.93 -50.71 -80.39
C ALA A 401 7.86 -50.62 -79.15
N THR A 402 9.16 -50.84 -79.35
CA THR A 402 10.17 -50.69 -78.28
C THR A 402 10.30 -49.24 -77.80
N ALA A 403 10.26 -48.27 -78.71
CA ALA A 403 10.28 -46.84 -78.36
C ALA A 403 9.01 -46.41 -77.62
N GLN A 404 7.83 -46.85 -78.10
CA GLN A 404 6.53 -46.60 -77.46
C GLN A 404 6.46 -47.16 -76.03
N GLN A 405 7.01 -48.36 -75.78
CA GLN A 405 7.12 -48.90 -74.43
C GLN A 405 8.03 -48.03 -73.55
N ALA A 406 9.23 -47.67 -74.03
CA ALA A 406 10.15 -46.82 -73.29
C ALA A 406 9.59 -45.42 -72.99
N GLU A 407 8.73 -44.87 -73.85
CA GLU A 407 7.97 -43.64 -73.61
C GLU A 407 6.90 -43.83 -72.54
N SER A 408 6.14 -44.93 -72.57
CA SER A 408 5.17 -45.29 -71.54
C SER A 408 5.82 -45.44 -70.17
N ASP A 409 6.97 -46.11 -70.09
CA ASP A 409 7.73 -46.30 -68.86
C ASP A 409 8.26 -44.95 -68.32
N ALA A 410 8.73 -44.06 -69.20
CA ALA A 410 9.15 -42.71 -68.83
C ALA A 410 7.97 -41.84 -68.34
N GLN A 411 6.80 -41.96 -68.96
CA GLN A 411 5.57 -41.27 -68.57
C GLN A 411 5.08 -41.75 -67.19
N GLN A 412 5.17 -43.05 -66.91
CA GLN A 412 4.88 -43.62 -65.59
C GLN A 412 5.89 -43.13 -64.53
N ALA A 413 7.19 -43.16 -64.83
CA ALA A 413 8.24 -42.68 -63.92
C ALA A 413 8.09 -41.17 -63.60
N ARG A 414 7.76 -40.33 -64.59
CA ARG A 414 7.43 -38.92 -64.40
C ARG A 414 6.20 -38.73 -63.51
N SER A 415 5.18 -39.56 -63.68
CA SER A 415 3.95 -39.49 -62.88
C SER A 415 4.17 -39.91 -61.43
N ALA A 416 4.97 -40.95 -61.19
CA ALA A 416 5.37 -41.37 -59.83
C ALA A 416 6.24 -40.31 -59.13
N SER A 417 7.18 -39.70 -59.85
CA SER A 417 8.01 -38.60 -59.32
C SER A 417 7.16 -37.36 -58.94
N GLN A 418 6.18 -37.00 -59.79
CA GLN A 418 5.22 -35.95 -59.50
C GLN A 418 4.37 -36.25 -58.25
N GLN A 419 3.98 -37.50 -58.04
CA GLN A 419 3.27 -37.92 -56.82
C GLN A 419 4.16 -37.81 -55.58
N ALA A 420 5.41 -38.30 -55.66
CA ALA A 420 6.38 -38.21 -54.56
C ALA A 420 6.68 -36.75 -54.15
N LEU A 421 6.78 -35.84 -55.12
CA LEU A 421 6.91 -34.40 -54.87
C LEU A 421 5.70 -33.81 -54.13
N ASN A 422 4.48 -34.25 -54.46
CA ASN A 422 3.26 -33.78 -53.79
C ASN A 422 3.18 -34.30 -52.35
N THR A 423 3.61 -35.54 -52.11
CA THR A 423 3.78 -36.09 -50.75
C THR A 423 4.83 -35.30 -49.97
N ALA A 424 6.00 -35.02 -50.54
CA ALA A 424 7.07 -34.25 -49.87
C ALA A 424 6.60 -32.84 -49.46
N LYS A 425 5.92 -32.12 -50.36
CA LYS A 425 5.29 -30.81 -50.05
C LYS A 425 4.26 -30.90 -48.92
N THR A 426 3.51 -31.99 -48.84
CA THR A 426 2.53 -32.23 -47.75
C THR A 426 3.23 -32.51 -46.42
N THR A 427 4.33 -33.28 -46.43
CA THR A 427 5.18 -33.52 -45.26
C THR A 427 5.83 -32.23 -44.77
N GLN A 428 6.36 -31.38 -45.67
CA GLN A 428 6.93 -30.08 -45.31
C GLN A 428 5.90 -29.18 -44.62
N ALA A 429 4.71 -29.01 -45.21
CA ALA A 429 3.63 -28.22 -44.62
C ALA A 429 3.15 -28.77 -43.26
N THR A 430 3.21 -30.10 -43.07
CA THR A 430 2.89 -30.74 -41.79
C THR A 430 3.95 -30.43 -40.73
N ALA A 431 5.25 -30.56 -41.07
CA ALA A 431 6.35 -30.23 -40.17
C ALA A 431 6.35 -28.73 -39.78
N GLU A 432 6.06 -27.83 -40.74
CA GLU A 432 5.95 -26.39 -40.48
C GLU A 432 4.78 -26.07 -39.51
N LYS A 433 3.66 -26.81 -39.63
CA LYS A 433 2.53 -26.72 -38.69
C LYS A 433 2.89 -27.27 -37.31
N GLU A 434 3.54 -28.42 -37.22
CA GLU A 434 4.03 -28.99 -35.95
C GLU A 434 4.98 -28.03 -35.22
N LEU A 435 5.93 -27.43 -35.94
CA LEU A 435 6.85 -26.43 -35.41
C LEU A 435 6.12 -25.19 -34.85
N SER A 436 5.05 -24.76 -35.53
CA SER A 436 4.21 -23.66 -35.06
C SER A 436 3.47 -24.03 -33.76
N VAL A 437 2.90 -25.24 -33.68
CA VAL A 437 2.25 -25.77 -32.46
C VAL A 437 3.24 -25.88 -31.30
N HIS A 438 4.45 -26.45 -31.52
CA HIS A 438 5.47 -26.55 -30.47
C HIS A 438 5.95 -25.18 -29.97
N LYS A 439 6.04 -24.16 -30.85
CA LYS A 439 6.35 -22.78 -30.45
C LYS A 439 5.23 -22.13 -29.65
N ALA A 440 3.96 -22.41 -29.97
CA ALA A 440 2.82 -21.96 -29.17
C ALA A 440 2.79 -22.62 -27.77
N THR A 441 3.08 -23.93 -27.68
CA THR A 441 3.23 -24.64 -26.41
C THR A 441 4.39 -24.07 -25.57
N LEU A 442 5.55 -23.82 -26.19
CA LEU A 442 6.70 -23.20 -25.53
C LEU A 442 6.35 -21.83 -24.93
N ALA A 443 5.68 -20.95 -25.70
CA ALA A 443 5.26 -19.63 -25.22
C ALA A 443 4.29 -19.71 -24.03
N ASN A 444 3.34 -20.67 -24.06
CA ASN A 444 2.45 -20.93 -22.93
C ASN A 444 3.21 -21.42 -21.68
N LEU A 445 4.17 -22.33 -21.84
CA LEU A 445 5.00 -22.81 -20.71
C LEU A 445 5.88 -21.68 -20.14
N GLN A 446 6.44 -20.81 -20.98
CA GLN A 446 7.20 -19.63 -20.54
C GLN A 446 6.32 -18.66 -19.71
N ALA A 447 5.06 -18.46 -20.10
CA ALA A 447 4.10 -17.68 -19.32
C ALA A 447 3.75 -18.34 -17.97
N VAL A 448 3.65 -19.68 -17.91
CA VAL A 448 3.45 -20.45 -16.67
C VAL A 448 4.67 -20.34 -15.75
N ALA A 449 5.89 -20.56 -16.26
CA ALA A 449 7.14 -20.44 -15.50
C ALA A 449 7.37 -19.02 -14.96
N THR A 450 6.99 -17.99 -15.73
CA THR A 450 6.99 -16.59 -15.26
C THR A 450 6.02 -16.39 -14.08
N LYS A 451 4.86 -17.04 -14.11
CA LYS A 451 3.84 -16.97 -13.06
C LYS A 451 4.24 -17.76 -11.80
N SER A 452 4.90 -18.92 -11.92
CA SER A 452 5.41 -19.65 -10.76
C SER A 452 6.66 -18.99 -10.16
N THR A 453 7.51 -18.36 -10.98
CA THR A 453 8.61 -17.49 -10.53
C THR A 453 8.11 -16.34 -9.67
N THR A 454 7.22 -15.49 -10.22
CA THR A 454 6.67 -14.33 -9.47
C THR A 454 5.89 -14.73 -8.22
N ASN A 455 5.23 -15.91 -8.21
CA ASN A 455 4.62 -16.47 -7.01
C ASN A 455 5.67 -16.93 -5.97
N TYR A 456 6.79 -17.53 -6.39
CA TYR A 456 7.89 -17.88 -5.50
C TYR A 456 8.52 -16.63 -4.87
N ASP A 457 8.80 -15.59 -5.66
CA ASP A 457 9.42 -14.34 -5.18
C ASP A 457 8.54 -13.65 -4.11
N GLU A 458 7.23 -13.60 -4.31
CA GLU A 458 6.28 -13.09 -3.30
C GLU A 458 6.21 -13.98 -2.05
N LYS A 459 6.42 -15.31 -2.17
CA LYS A 459 6.51 -16.19 -1.00
C LYS A 459 7.78 -15.98 -0.20
N VAL A 460 8.94 -15.83 -0.85
CA VAL A 460 10.20 -15.42 -0.20
C VAL A 460 10.00 -14.10 0.56
N ARG A 461 9.33 -13.12 -0.07
CA ARG A 461 9.02 -11.83 0.57
C ARG A 461 8.07 -11.97 1.77
N GLN A 462 7.08 -12.86 1.71
CA GLN A 462 6.20 -13.17 2.84
C GLN A 462 6.97 -13.85 4.00
N THR A 463 7.83 -14.83 3.72
CA THR A 463 8.69 -15.47 4.72
C THR A 463 9.58 -14.46 5.43
N SER A 464 10.32 -13.63 4.68
CA SER A 464 11.21 -12.60 5.25
C SER A 464 10.45 -11.55 6.08
N THR A 465 9.21 -11.22 5.69
CA THR A 465 8.35 -10.31 6.47
C THR A 465 7.91 -10.95 7.81
N ALA A 466 7.53 -12.23 7.79
CA ALA A 466 7.15 -12.98 9.00
C ALA A 466 8.35 -13.16 9.95
N GLU A 467 9.53 -13.48 9.41
CA GLU A 467 10.78 -13.63 10.15
C GLU A 467 11.19 -12.33 10.87
N LYS A 468 11.08 -11.19 10.19
CA LYS A 468 11.32 -9.86 10.79
C LYS A 468 10.30 -9.52 11.88
N SER A 469 9.02 -9.86 11.68
CA SER A 469 7.95 -9.67 12.68
C SER A 469 8.15 -10.55 13.92
N LEU A 470 8.67 -11.78 13.74
CA LEU A 470 9.04 -12.67 14.83
C LEU A 470 10.23 -12.12 15.63
N GLN A 471 11.28 -11.65 14.95
CA GLN A 471 12.45 -11.08 15.63
C GLN A 471 12.06 -9.89 16.51
N GLN A 472 11.23 -8.97 15.99
CA GLN A 472 10.73 -7.83 16.76
C GLN A 472 10.00 -8.25 18.05
N THR A 473 9.22 -9.33 18.03
CA THR A 473 8.57 -9.85 19.24
C THR A 473 9.55 -10.54 20.20
N LYS A 474 10.61 -11.18 19.69
CA LYS A 474 11.71 -11.71 20.54
C LYS A 474 12.47 -10.59 21.24
N ASP A 475 12.77 -9.50 20.54
CA ASP A 475 13.45 -8.33 21.09
C ASP A 475 12.57 -7.64 22.17
N GLN A 476 11.26 -7.51 21.91
CA GLN A 476 10.28 -7.02 22.88
C GLN A 476 10.19 -7.92 24.12
N LEU A 477 10.13 -9.25 23.94
CA LEU A 477 10.06 -10.20 25.04
C LEU A 477 11.33 -10.19 25.89
N ALA A 478 12.51 -10.02 25.30
CA ALA A 478 13.75 -9.81 26.04
C ALA A 478 13.66 -8.56 26.94
N THR A 479 13.20 -7.43 26.37
CA THR A 479 13.01 -6.16 27.10
C THR A 479 11.99 -6.29 28.24
N ILE A 480 10.90 -7.05 28.04
CA ILE A 480 9.89 -7.31 29.09
C ILE A 480 10.48 -8.17 30.23
N ASN A 481 11.28 -9.20 29.91
CA ASN A 481 11.94 -10.01 30.94
C ASN A 481 12.95 -9.18 31.77
N GLU A 482 13.69 -8.27 31.14
CA GLU A 482 14.58 -7.33 31.84
C GLU A 482 13.80 -6.35 32.73
N LEU A 483 12.64 -5.86 32.27
CA LEU A 483 11.75 -5.03 33.09
C LEU A 483 11.20 -5.80 34.31
N ILE A 484 10.88 -7.08 34.17
CA ILE A 484 10.43 -7.95 35.27
C ILE A 484 11.55 -8.18 36.29
N GLN A 485 12.78 -8.50 35.84
CA GLN A 485 13.97 -8.63 36.69
C GLN A 485 14.17 -7.37 37.56
N ASN A 486 14.17 -6.19 36.93
CA ASN A 486 14.33 -4.92 37.63
C ASN A 486 13.17 -4.63 38.61
N ARG A 487 11.92 -4.90 38.22
CA ARG A 487 10.75 -4.68 39.11
C ARG A 487 10.74 -5.64 40.31
N ALA A 488 11.15 -6.89 40.14
CA ALA A 488 11.26 -7.84 41.24
C ALA A 488 12.29 -7.37 42.30
N ALA A 489 13.48 -6.95 41.86
CA ALA A 489 14.52 -6.45 42.75
C ALA A 489 14.11 -5.18 43.53
N VAL A 490 13.41 -4.25 42.88
CA VAL A 490 12.89 -3.03 43.53
C VAL A 490 11.72 -3.34 44.48
N LEU A 491 10.86 -4.30 44.14
CA LEU A 491 9.74 -4.72 45.00
C LEU A 491 10.21 -5.39 46.31
N GLU A 492 11.23 -6.25 46.27
CA GLU A 492 11.79 -6.81 47.52
C GLU A 492 12.36 -5.71 48.42
N LYS A 493 13.07 -4.73 47.85
CA LYS A 493 13.56 -3.57 48.61
C LYS A 493 12.41 -2.75 49.23
N ALA A 494 11.29 -2.59 48.53
CA ALA A 494 10.11 -1.91 49.07
C ALA A 494 9.48 -2.65 50.26
N LYS A 495 9.42 -3.99 50.23
CA LYS A 495 8.97 -4.80 51.38
C LYS A 495 9.89 -4.65 52.60
N THR A 496 11.20 -4.59 52.38
CA THR A 496 12.18 -4.29 53.44
C THR A 496 11.92 -2.91 54.05
N ASN A 497 11.81 -1.86 53.23
CA ASN A 497 11.54 -0.49 53.68
C ASN A 497 10.25 -0.38 54.51
N VAL A 498 9.18 -1.12 54.16
CA VAL A 498 7.93 -1.17 54.93
C VAL A 498 8.17 -1.78 56.31
N SER A 499 8.95 -2.85 56.40
CA SER A 499 9.28 -3.54 57.65
C SER A 499 10.13 -2.67 58.56
N GLU A 500 11.13 -1.97 58.01
CA GLU A 500 11.98 -1.01 58.72
C GLU A 500 11.18 0.18 59.25
N ALA A 501 10.33 0.79 58.42
CA ALA A 501 9.48 1.91 58.83
C ALA A 501 8.53 1.51 59.99
N GLN A 502 7.98 0.29 59.96
CA GLN A 502 7.13 -0.21 61.04
C GLN A 502 7.90 -0.45 62.36
N ALA A 503 9.17 -0.88 62.30
CA ALA A 503 10.01 -1.01 63.48
C ALA A 503 10.40 0.36 64.09
N ILE A 504 10.63 1.36 63.23
CA ILE A 504 10.88 2.75 63.66
C ILE A 504 9.64 3.33 64.37
N GLU A 505 8.45 3.20 63.77
CA GLU A 505 7.20 3.71 64.36
C GLU A 505 6.85 3.07 65.70
N GLN A 506 7.05 1.75 65.85
CA GLN A 506 6.88 1.07 67.14
C GLN A 506 7.87 1.58 68.20
N THR A 507 9.07 2.00 67.77
CA THR A 507 10.09 2.56 68.66
C THR A 507 9.74 4.00 69.06
N SER A 508 9.31 4.85 68.12
CA SER A 508 8.85 6.22 68.43
C SER A 508 7.61 6.22 69.32
N ALA A 509 6.67 5.29 69.12
CA ALA A 509 5.45 5.19 69.92
C ALA A 509 5.76 4.80 71.37
N LYS A 510 6.73 3.90 71.58
CA LYS A 510 7.23 3.55 72.91
C LYS A 510 7.90 4.74 73.59
N VAL A 511 8.80 5.45 72.90
CA VAL A 511 9.49 6.64 73.44
C VAL A 511 8.52 7.75 73.79
N LEU A 512 7.50 8.01 72.96
CA LEU A 512 6.43 8.97 73.23
C LEU A 512 5.69 8.64 74.54
N LYS A 513 5.32 7.37 74.74
CA LYS A 513 4.67 6.93 75.98
C LYS A 513 5.57 7.16 77.19
N GLU A 514 6.83 6.75 77.13
CA GLU A 514 7.79 6.91 78.24
C GLU A 514 8.03 8.40 78.59
N LYS A 515 8.03 9.30 77.60
CA LYS A 515 8.10 10.76 77.82
C LYS A 515 6.84 11.33 78.48
N GLN A 516 5.65 10.89 78.08
CA GLN A 516 4.38 11.30 78.71
C GLN A 516 4.30 10.86 80.18
N GLU A 517 4.74 9.64 80.49
CA GLU A 517 4.79 9.14 81.86
C GLU A 517 5.82 9.89 82.71
N ALA A 518 7.00 10.23 82.15
CA ALA A 518 8.02 11.03 82.82
C ALA A 518 7.55 12.48 83.10
N GLN A 519 6.95 13.17 82.12
CA GLN A 519 6.41 14.52 82.32
C GLN A 519 5.40 14.55 83.48
N LYS A 520 4.48 13.57 83.50
CA LYS A 520 3.45 13.46 84.55
C LYS A 520 4.03 13.17 85.94
N ALA A 521 5.21 12.54 86.02
CA ALA A 521 5.92 12.37 87.29
C ALA A 521 6.42 13.72 87.82
N GLU A 522 7.07 14.53 86.98
CA GLU A 522 7.59 15.85 87.38
C GLU A 522 6.47 16.85 87.74
N GLU A 523 5.30 16.75 87.07
CA GLU A 523 4.09 17.50 87.41
C GLU A 523 3.57 17.17 88.82
N ASN A 524 3.71 15.92 89.28
CA ASN A 524 3.37 15.54 90.66
C ASN A 524 4.41 16.07 91.66
N THR A 525 5.71 15.95 91.36
CA THR A 525 6.80 16.51 92.19
C THR A 525 6.60 18.01 92.43
N LEU A 526 6.24 18.75 91.38
CA LEU A 526 5.92 20.18 91.43
C LEU A 526 4.74 20.50 92.37
N ASN A 527 3.71 19.66 92.39
CA ASN A 527 2.56 19.85 93.28
C ASN A 527 2.93 19.58 94.75
N SER A 528 3.71 18.54 95.04
CA SER A 528 4.19 18.26 96.40
C SER A 528 5.10 19.38 96.95
N LEU A 529 5.95 19.99 96.11
CA LEU A 529 6.74 21.16 96.55
C LEU A 529 5.87 22.39 96.85
N LYS A 530 4.76 22.58 96.11
CA LYS A 530 3.78 23.64 96.39
C LYS A 530 3.04 23.40 97.72
N GLU A 531 2.79 22.14 98.10
CA GLU A 531 2.27 21.79 99.43
C GLU A 531 3.30 22.06 100.55
N VAL A 532 4.58 21.71 100.34
CA VAL A 532 5.67 22.00 101.31
C VAL A 532 5.82 23.49 101.57
N LEU A 533 5.75 24.33 100.52
CA LEU A 533 5.78 25.79 100.63
C LEU A 533 4.61 26.32 101.50
N ASN A 534 3.39 25.86 101.26
CA ASN A 534 2.22 26.24 102.05
C ASN A 534 2.38 25.86 103.54
N LEU A 535 2.87 24.65 103.83
CA LEU A 535 3.11 24.18 105.20
C LEU A 535 4.22 24.99 105.92
N ALA A 536 5.27 25.37 105.20
CA ALA A 536 6.32 26.25 105.74
C ALA A 536 5.77 27.65 106.09
N GLN A 537 4.90 28.20 105.24
CA GLN A 537 4.23 29.49 105.42
C GLN A 537 3.28 29.47 106.64
N GLU A 538 2.54 28.38 106.84
CA GLU A 538 1.66 28.21 108.01
C GLU A 538 2.45 28.06 109.31
N ASN A 539 3.57 27.33 109.30
CA ASN A 539 4.43 27.18 110.48
C ASN A 539 5.05 28.53 110.91
N LEU A 540 5.43 29.38 109.94
CA LEU A 540 5.88 30.75 110.21
C LEU A 540 4.83 31.56 110.97
N ASN A 541 3.57 31.51 110.53
CA ASN A 541 2.45 32.17 111.18
C ASN A 541 2.25 31.68 112.63
N GLN A 542 2.31 30.36 112.86
CA GLN A 542 2.21 29.78 114.22
C GLN A 542 3.31 30.31 115.15
N LYS A 543 4.58 30.40 114.69
CA LYS A 543 5.68 30.93 115.51
C LYS A 543 5.53 32.44 115.80
N GLN A 544 4.98 33.22 114.88
CA GLN A 544 4.64 34.63 115.10
C GLN A 544 3.51 34.81 116.13
N VAL A 545 2.51 33.91 116.16
CA VAL A 545 1.45 33.90 117.18
C VAL A 545 2.00 33.52 118.57
N ALA A 546 2.90 32.54 118.65
CA ALA A 546 3.57 32.17 119.90
C ALA A 546 4.36 33.35 120.50
N LEU A 547 5.13 34.06 119.68
CA LEU A 547 5.88 35.26 120.09
C LEU A 547 4.94 36.34 120.69
N LYS A 548 3.86 36.71 119.96
CA LYS A 548 2.84 37.66 120.44
C LYS A 548 2.17 37.25 121.75
N THR A 549 2.11 35.95 122.04
CA THR A 549 1.48 35.42 123.26
C THR A 549 2.42 35.53 124.47
N SER A 550 3.69 35.17 124.31
CA SER A 550 4.69 35.32 125.38
C SER A 550 4.87 36.78 125.83
N THR A 551 4.89 37.74 124.89
CA THR A 551 4.98 39.18 125.21
C THR A 551 3.80 39.66 126.07
N ARG A 552 2.59 39.09 125.88
CA ARG A 552 1.40 39.43 126.67
C ARG A 552 1.43 38.84 128.08
N SER A 553 2.01 37.65 128.27
CA SER A 553 2.15 37.05 129.61
C SER A 553 3.13 37.81 130.49
N LEU A 554 4.24 38.30 129.92
CA LEU A 554 5.23 39.12 130.66
C LEU A 554 4.56 40.38 131.24
N SER A 555 3.91 41.17 130.38
CA SER A 555 3.23 42.40 130.76
C SER A 555 2.06 42.20 131.75
N ARG A 556 1.49 40.99 131.82
CA ARG A 556 0.44 40.65 132.80
C ARG A 556 1.00 40.40 134.21
N LEU A 557 2.25 39.95 134.35
CA LEU A 557 2.91 39.75 135.64
C LEU A 557 3.48 41.08 136.17
N GLU A 558 4.07 41.89 135.30
CA GLU A 558 4.64 43.21 135.65
C GLU A 558 3.60 44.19 136.25
N ASN A 559 2.30 44.01 135.95
CA ASN A 559 1.22 44.88 136.41
C ASN A 559 0.43 44.36 137.64
N ALA A 560 0.87 43.27 138.27
CA ALA A 560 0.14 42.64 139.38
C ALA A 560 0.16 43.45 140.70
N GLN A 561 1.28 44.14 141.00
CA GLN A 561 1.41 44.92 142.23
C GLN A 561 0.73 46.30 142.16
N PRO A 562 0.88 47.11 141.08
CA PRO A 562 0.22 48.41 140.96
C PRO A 562 -1.31 48.35 140.88
N THR A 563 -1.89 47.19 140.52
CA THR A 563 -3.35 47.00 140.48
C THR A 563 -3.94 46.75 141.87
N TYR A 564 -3.19 46.12 142.80
CA TYR A 564 -3.61 45.96 144.19
C TYR A 564 -3.57 47.29 144.95
N GLU A 565 -2.48 48.07 144.78
CA GLU A 565 -2.30 49.37 145.43
C GLU A 565 -3.32 50.42 144.96
N LYS A 566 -3.82 50.34 143.71
CA LYS A 566 -4.95 51.15 143.25
C LYS A 566 -6.27 50.81 143.93
N ALA A 567 -6.52 49.53 144.24
CA ALA A 567 -7.77 49.11 144.87
C ALA A 567 -7.90 49.64 146.30
N LEU A 568 -6.83 49.62 147.10
CA LEU A 568 -6.83 50.21 148.45
C LEU A 568 -7.03 51.74 148.42
N ASN A 569 -6.39 52.44 147.48
CA ASN A 569 -6.47 53.90 147.41
C ASN A 569 -7.85 54.43 146.98
N GLU A 570 -8.58 53.70 146.14
CA GLU A 570 -9.97 54.06 145.81
C GLU A 570 -10.94 53.75 146.97
N LEU A 571 -10.70 52.69 147.75
CA LEU A 571 -11.49 52.40 148.96
C LEU A 571 -11.35 53.53 150.02
N ASN A 572 -10.12 53.92 150.34
CA ASN A 572 -9.86 55.00 151.30
C ASN A 572 -10.45 56.36 150.85
N LYS A 573 -10.50 56.63 149.54
CA LYS A 573 -11.21 57.82 149.01
C LYS A 573 -12.72 57.74 149.21
N ALA A 574 -13.32 56.57 149.01
CA ALA A 574 -14.75 56.38 149.19
C ALA A 574 -15.17 56.59 150.66
N GLU A 575 -14.40 56.08 151.61
CA GLU A 575 -14.66 56.29 153.05
C GLU A 575 -14.50 57.76 153.46
N ALA A 576 -13.47 58.45 152.99
CA ALA A 576 -13.29 59.88 153.25
C ALA A 576 -14.45 60.75 152.70
N ALA A 577 -15.03 60.38 151.55
CA ALA A 577 -16.18 61.07 150.97
C ALA A 577 -17.47 60.86 151.78
N VAL A 578 -17.64 59.71 152.45
CA VAL A 578 -18.78 59.45 153.34
C VAL A 578 -18.72 60.33 154.58
N VAL A 579 -17.55 60.49 155.21
CA VAL A 579 -17.38 61.36 156.38
C VAL A 579 -17.68 62.82 156.03
N GLN A 580 -17.16 63.35 154.92
CA GLN A 580 -17.49 64.71 154.48
C GLN A 580 -18.99 64.90 154.16
N ALA A 581 -19.66 63.88 153.62
CA ALA A 581 -21.11 63.93 153.39
C ALA A 581 -21.91 63.95 154.71
N GLN A 582 -21.43 63.26 155.75
CA GLN A 582 -22.06 63.24 157.08
C GLN A 582 -21.83 64.56 157.83
N GLU A 583 -20.60 65.07 157.88
CA GLU A 583 -20.30 66.38 158.49
C GLU A 583 -21.03 67.53 157.79
N ALA A 584 -21.12 67.51 156.45
CA ALA A 584 -21.91 68.50 155.71
C ALA A 584 -23.41 68.44 156.05
N TYR A 585 -23.95 67.24 156.28
CA TYR A 585 -25.35 67.05 156.66
C TYR A 585 -25.65 67.53 158.08
N GLU A 586 -24.82 67.17 159.07
CA GLU A 586 -25.00 67.64 160.46
C GLU A 586 -24.82 69.17 160.58
N ASN A 587 -23.85 69.76 159.88
CA ASN A 587 -23.70 71.21 159.83
C ASN A 587 -24.89 71.90 159.14
N SER A 588 -25.49 71.26 158.11
CA SER A 588 -26.72 71.79 157.48
C SER A 588 -27.92 71.77 158.43
N LEU A 589 -28.00 70.79 159.35
CA LEU A 589 -29.04 70.73 160.38
C LEU A 589 -28.85 71.80 161.46
N LYS A 590 -27.62 71.98 161.98
CA LYS A 590 -27.32 73.07 162.93
C LYS A 590 -27.62 74.45 162.34
N SER A 591 -27.12 74.72 161.13
CA SER A 591 -27.33 76.02 160.48
C SER A 591 -28.81 76.27 160.15
N LEU A 592 -29.61 75.22 159.91
CA LEU A 592 -31.05 75.33 159.74
C LEU A 592 -31.80 75.71 161.03
N ASP A 593 -31.30 75.31 162.21
CA ASP A 593 -31.88 75.73 163.49
C ASP A 593 -31.41 77.13 163.92
N GLU A 594 -30.14 77.49 163.70
CA GLU A 594 -29.66 78.88 163.87
C GLU A 594 -30.45 79.86 162.99
N LEU A 595 -30.76 79.47 161.74
CA LEU A 595 -31.61 80.26 160.84
C LEU A 595 -33.06 80.38 161.31
N LYS A 596 -33.60 79.41 162.08
CA LYS A 596 -34.93 79.55 162.69
C LYS A 596 -34.91 80.56 163.85
N GLU A 597 -33.88 80.55 164.68
CA GLU A 597 -33.75 81.54 165.75
C GLU A 597 -33.56 82.96 165.19
N GLN A 598 -32.70 83.14 164.18
CA GLN A 598 -32.57 84.42 163.49
C GLN A 598 -33.89 84.86 162.82
N GLN A 599 -34.63 83.94 162.20
CA GLN A 599 -35.94 84.24 161.62
C GLN A 599 -36.97 84.65 162.70
N ALA A 600 -36.94 84.04 163.89
CA ALA A 600 -37.82 84.41 165.00
C ALA A 600 -37.50 85.82 165.55
N VAL A 601 -36.22 86.15 165.73
CA VAL A 601 -35.77 87.49 166.13
C VAL A 601 -36.12 88.54 165.07
N ALA A 602 -35.93 88.23 163.78
CA ALA A 602 -36.33 89.11 162.68
C ALA A 602 -37.85 89.32 162.61
N THR A 603 -38.65 88.32 162.99
CA THR A 603 -40.12 88.42 163.03
C THR A 603 -40.57 89.36 164.16
N LEU A 604 -39.94 89.28 165.34
CA LEU A 604 -40.18 90.23 166.44
C LEU A 604 -39.77 91.67 166.06
N ALA A 605 -38.61 91.85 165.42
CA ALA A 605 -38.16 93.15 164.94
C ALA A 605 -39.12 93.75 163.88
N TYR A 606 -39.69 92.91 163.00
CA TYR A 606 -40.70 93.34 162.03
C TYR A 606 -42.02 93.77 162.71
N THR A 607 -42.44 93.10 163.79
CA THR A 607 -43.60 93.53 164.59
C THR A 607 -43.35 94.90 165.23
N GLN A 608 -42.16 95.11 165.82
CA GLN A 608 -41.79 96.40 166.41
C GLN A 608 -41.80 97.53 165.36
N ALA A 609 -41.27 97.26 164.16
CA ALA A 609 -41.25 98.22 163.06
C ALA A 609 -42.65 98.58 162.51
N GLN A 610 -43.67 97.71 162.67
CA GLN A 610 -45.06 98.10 162.35
C GLN A 610 -45.66 99.06 163.39
N GLU A 611 -45.28 98.91 164.66
CA GLU A 611 -45.68 99.81 165.75
C GLU A 611 -45.02 101.20 165.57
N ASP A 612 -43.72 101.24 165.28
CA ASP A 612 -42.99 102.47 164.95
C ASP A 612 -43.55 103.18 163.70
N LEU A 613 -43.96 102.43 162.66
CA LEU A 613 -44.60 103.01 161.48
C LEU A 613 -45.98 103.63 161.78
N SER A 614 -46.68 103.14 162.80
CA SER A 614 -47.92 103.74 163.30
C SER A 614 -47.66 105.08 163.98
N ASN A 615 -46.57 105.18 164.74
CA ASN A 615 -46.13 106.42 165.40
C ASN A 615 -45.62 107.46 164.39
N ALA A 616 -44.73 107.08 163.47
CA ALA A 616 -44.15 107.99 162.47
C ALA A 616 -45.18 108.59 161.49
N LYS A 617 -46.29 107.88 161.21
CA LYS A 617 -47.40 108.43 160.42
C LYS A 617 -48.18 109.52 161.14
N LEU A 618 -48.19 109.51 162.47
CA LEU A 618 -48.82 110.54 163.30
C LEU A 618 -48.07 111.88 163.18
N GLU A 619 -46.74 111.83 163.15
CA GLU A 619 -45.88 113.01 162.94
C GLU A 619 -45.91 113.50 161.49
N LEU A 620 -45.91 112.59 160.50
CA LEU A 620 -45.87 112.98 159.08
C LEU A 620 -47.07 113.83 158.64
N GLN A 621 -48.27 113.57 159.19
CA GLN A 621 -49.44 114.41 158.90
C GLN A 621 -49.42 115.78 159.60
N GLN A 622 -48.65 115.96 160.68
CA GLN A 622 -48.38 117.31 161.21
C GLN A 622 -47.46 118.09 160.26
N TYR A 623 -46.42 117.45 159.72
CA TYR A 623 -45.44 118.13 158.86
C TYR A 623 -45.93 118.46 157.44
N GLN A 624 -46.87 117.71 156.85
CA GLN A 624 -47.44 118.08 155.55
C GLN A 624 -48.49 119.21 155.58
N GLY A 625 -48.81 119.74 156.77
CA GLY A 625 -49.39 121.09 156.89
C GLY A 625 -48.37 122.18 156.52
N VAL A 626 -47.13 122.04 157.01
CA VAL A 626 -46.07 123.06 156.94
C VAL A 626 -45.58 123.31 155.50
N LEU A 627 -45.55 122.29 154.65
CA LEU A 627 -45.03 122.42 153.28
C LEU A 627 -45.91 123.27 152.35
N ARG A 628 -47.21 123.42 152.65
CA ARG A 628 -48.13 124.18 151.77
C ARG A 628 -48.01 125.70 151.93
N ASP A 629 -47.43 126.15 153.05
CA ASP A 629 -47.15 127.57 153.30
C ASP A 629 -45.81 128.02 152.68
N LEU A 630 -44.92 127.09 152.30
CA LEU A 630 -43.58 127.43 151.79
C LEU A 630 -43.56 127.73 150.28
N GLU A 631 -44.40 127.05 149.48
CA GLU A 631 -44.53 127.35 148.04
C GLU A 631 -45.33 128.64 147.75
N ALA A 632 -45.90 129.28 148.78
CA ALA A 632 -46.50 130.61 148.66
C ALA A 632 -45.49 131.72 148.23
N GLN A 633 -44.19 131.44 148.33
CA GLN A 633 -43.16 132.48 148.31
C GLN A 633 -42.54 132.79 146.93
N GLN A 634 -42.68 131.93 145.91
CA GLN A 634 -41.95 132.09 144.64
C GLN A 634 -42.76 132.65 143.46
N ALA A 635 -44.07 132.38 143.36
CA ALA A 635 -44.87 132.82 142.21
C ALA A 635 -45.16 134.33 142.18
N GLU A 636 -45.24 134.98 143.35
CA GLU A 636 -45.45 136.43 143.48
C GLU A 636 -44.24 137.24 142.96
N GLN A 637 -43.04 136.64 142.92
CA GLN A 637 -41.80 137.40 142.69
C GLN A 637 -41.50 137.64 141.20
N GLN A 638 -41.81 136.70 140.30
CA GLN A 638 -41.68 136.92 138.84
C GLN A 638 -42.87 137.65 138.20
N ARG A 639 -43.70 138.28 139.03
CA ARG A 639 -44.61 139.37 138.66
C ARG A 639 -43.87 140.67 138.30
N GLN A 640 -42.60 140.81 138.69
CA GLN A 640 -41.91 142.11 138.78
C GLN A 640 -41.21 142.58 137.50
N GLU A 641 -40.84 141.68 136.59
CA GLU A 641 -39.88 141.98 135.51
C GLU A 641 -40.48 141.63 134.12
N ALA A 642 -39.97 142.29 133.07
CA ALA A 642 -40.34 142.05 131.66
C ALA A 642 -41.86 142.12 131.29
N LEU A 643 -42.70 143.13 131.59
CA LEU A 643 -42.65 144.46 132.22
C LEU A 643 -41.61 145.50 131.73
N GLN A 644 -40.32 145.16 131.75
CA GLN A 644 -39.42 145.70 130.72
C GLN A 644 -39.93 145.31 129.33
N GLU A 645 -39.75 146.21 128.37
CA GLU A 645 -40.00 145.98 126.94
C GLU A 645 -41.40 145.36 126.63
N GLN A 646 -42.52 146.07 126.83
CA GLN A 646 -42.70 147.54 126.79
C GLN A 646 -42.00 148.15 125.54
N VAL A 647 -41.76 149.47 125.51
CA VAL A 647 -40.83 150.23 124.62
C VAL A 647 -41.06 150.16 123.10
N ALA A 648 -41.43 149.01 122.53
CA ALA A 648 -41.56 148.79 121.11
C ALA A 648 -42.75 149.54 120.50
N LYS A 649 -43.92 148.89 120.41
CA LYS A 649 -44.93 149.27 119.40
C LYS A 649 -46.36 149.02 119.89
N GLU A 650 -47.13 149.99 120.37
CA GLU A 650 -46.94 151.45 120.53
C GLU A 650 -46.71 152.27 119.25
N GLN A 651 -46.53 151.62 118.10
CA GLN A 651 -46.62 152.27 116.78
C GLN A 651 -48.08 152.56 116.39
N GLN A 652 -49.05 152.02 117.16
CA GLN A 652 -50.46 151.98 116.78
C GLN A 652 -51.47 152.24 117.91
N ARG A 653 -51.02 152.63 119.12
CA ARG A 653 -51.92 153.21 120.15
C ARG A 653 -52.43 154.61 119.75
N LEU A 654 -51.75 155.27 118.82
CA LEU A 654 -51.76 156.72 118.65
C LEU A 654 -52.37 157.21 117.32
N GLU A 655 -53.56 156.73 116.92
CA GLU A 655 -54.35 157.50 115.94
C GLU A 655 -55.88 157.53 116.13
N ARG A 656 -56.60 156.41 116.29
CA ARG A 656 -58.07 156.46 116.15
C ARG A 656 -58.92 155.45 116.94
N GLU A 657 -60.13 155.14 116.44
CA GLU A 657 -61.41 155.19 117.18
C GLU A 657 -61.41 154.50 118.57
N ALA A 658 -61.07 155.16 119.67
CA ALA A 658 -61.45 156.51 120.12
C ALA A 658 -62.98 156.76 120.23
N LYS A 659 -63.81 155.74 119.98
CA LYS A 659 -65.26 155.79 120.25
C LYS A 659 -65.61 154.96 121.50
N GLN A 660 -66.74 155.25 122.13
CA GLN A 660 -67.21 154.63 123.37
C GLN A 660 -68.67 154.16 123.24
N ASN A 661 -68.97 152.94 123.72
CA ASN A 661 -70.25 152.25 123.50
C ASN A 661 -70.67 152.18 122.00
N GLN A 662 -69.67 152.21 121.12
CA GLN A 662 -69.77 152.43 119.67
C GLN A 662 -68.46 151.91 119.02
N THR A 663 -67.92 150.77 119.50
CA THR A 663 -66.47 150.38 119.43
C THR A 663 -66.24 148.83 119.51
N LEU A 664 -65.06 148.18 119.79
CA LEU A 664 -63.80 148.49 120.52
C LEU A 664 -62.55 147.73 119.96
N VAL A 665 -61.43 147.67 120.71
CA VAL A 665 -60.05 147.32 120.25
C VAL A 665 -59.37 146.21 121.15
N ALA A 666 -58.76 145.12 120.61
CA ALA A 666 -58.13 143.91 121.27
C ALA A 666 -57.36 142.94 120.26
N SER A 667 -56.64 141.79 120.46
CA SER A 667 -55.87 141.03 121.54
C SER A 667 -55.06 139.78 120.93
N ALA A 668 -54.23 138.98 121.67
CA ALA A 668 -53.39 137.81 121.15
C ALA A 668 -52.90 136.68 122.18
N THR A 669 -51.98 135.69 121.85
CA THR A 669 -51.94 134.22 122.31
C THR A 669 -50.59 133.35 122.56
N SER A 670 -50.58 132.14 123.29
CA SER A 670 -49.89 130.74 123.08
C SER A 670 -49.01 129.86 124.16
N ALA A 671 -49.18 128.46 124.36
CA ALA A 671 -48.20 127.24 124.69
C ALA A 671 -48.31 126.03 125.83
N ASP A 672 -47.90 124.70 125.56
CA ASP A 672 -47.11 123.50 126.23
C ASP A 672 -47.37 122.28 127.33
N LYS A 673 -46.68 121.04 127.21
CA LYS A 673 -46.08 119.80 128.03
C LYS A 673 -46.63 118.66 129.09
N THR A 674 -45.99 117.41 129.26
CA THR A 674 -46.01 116.36 130.46
C THR A 674 -45.59 114.77 130.35
N THR A 675 -45.45 113.85 131.43
CA THR A 675 -44.85 112.37 131.51
C THR A 675 -45.09 111.32 132.75
N GLY A 676 -44.70 109.96 132.81
CA GLY A 676 -44.72 108.91 134.01
C GLY A 676 -44.26 107.33 133.91
N LEU A 677 -44.14 106.42 134.99
CA LEU A 677 -43.59 104.92 135.03
C LEU A 677 -43.79 103.84 136.27
N GLN A 678 -43.45 102.47 136.15
CA GLN A 678 -43.03 101.26 137.09
C GLN A 678 -43.97 100.36 138.08
N GLN A 679 -43.80 99.15 138.80
CA GLN A 679 -42.94 97.85 139.05
C GLN A 679 -43.46 96.92 140.33
N LEU A 680 -43.24 95.64 140.92
CA LEU A 680 -42.82 94.11 140.89
C LEU A 680 -43.22 93.32 142.28
N SER A 681 -43.09 92.02 142.82
CA SER A 681 -42.89 90.48 142.55
C SER A 681 -42.96 89.44 143.83
N PHE A 682 -42.88 88.04 143.74
CA PHE A 682 -42.54 86.84 144.71
C PHE A 682 -43.53 85.78 145.47
N SER A 683 -43.10 84.52 145.95
CA SER A 683 -43.87 83.38 146.73
C SER A 683 -43.12 82.04 147.28
N LYS A 684 -43.69 81.09 148.17
CA LYS A 684 -43.14 79.72 148.71
C LYS A 684 -44.09 78.68 149.54
N GLN A 685 -43.79 77.34 149.85
CA GLN A 685 -44.69 76.27 150.58
C GLN A 685 -44.12 74.85 151.17
N LYS A 686 -44.74 74.17 152.23
CA LYS A 686 -45.09 72.69 152.61
C LYS A 686 -46.61 72.73 152.96
N GLU A 687 -47.32 71.64 153.28
CA GLU A 687 -48.73 71.63 153.79
C GLU A 687 -49.78 71.59 152.67
N GLN A 688 -51.05 71.74 153.04
CA GLN A 688 -52.20 72.11 152.20
C GLN A 688 -51.90 73.28 151.21
N PRO A 689 -52.75 73.54 150.20
CA PRO A 689 -53.33 72.61 149.22
C PRO A 689 -53.34 73.26 147.80
N LYS A 690 -54.17 72.72 146.89
CA LYS A 690 -54.68 73.34 145.63
C LYS A 690 -53.73 73.52 144.42
N ALA A 691 -54.25 73.10 143.26
CA ALA A 691 -54.31 73.71 141.90
C ALA A 691 -53.32 74.84 141.50
N GLN A 692 -52.95 75.05 140.20
CA GLN A 692 -53.74 74.81 138.97
C GLN A 692 -52.91 74.85 137.64
N ALA A 693 -53.10 73.85 136.75
CA ALA A 693 -53.17 73.85 135.25
C ALA A 693 -52.17 74.57 134.26
N LEU A 694 -51.82 73.83 133.16
CA LEU A 694 -51.58 74.23 131.72
C LEU A 694 -50.24 74.92 131.28
N SER A 695 -49.67 74.82 130.04
CA SER A 695 -50.00 74.17 128.71
C SER A 695 -48.79 73.97 127.71
N HIS A 696 -48.97 73.20 126.59
CA HIS A 696 -48.21 73.14 125.27
C HIS A 696 -46.77 72.52 125.15
N SER A 697 -46.08 72.31 123.98
CA SER A 697 -46.31 71.77 122.57
C SER A 697 -44.99 71.94 121.70
N GLU A 698 -44.62 71.36 120.52
CA GLU A 698 -44.91 70.13 119.70
C GLU A 698 -43.96 69.96 118.42
N LEU A 699 -44.01 68.76 117.74
CA LEU A 699 -43.74 68.43 116.29
C LEU A 699 -42.33 68.19 115.60
N ARG A 700 -42.31 67.14 114.71
CA ARG A 700 -41.56 66.88 113.41
C ARG A 700 -40.19 66.10 113.24
N LYS A 701 -40.31 64.83 112.78
CA LYS A 701 -39.89 64.19 111.48
C LYS A 701 -38.42 64.04 110.92
N THR A 702 -38.05 62.77 110.62
CA THR A 702 -37.55 62.13 109.34
C THR A 702 -36.07 62.00 108.84
N LYS A 703 -35.73 60.74 108.42
CA LYS A 703 -35.16 60.26 107.11
C LYS A 703 -33.63 60.11 106.78
N GLN A 704 -33.32 58.90 106.23
CA GLN A 704 -32.58 58.56 104.96
C GLN A 704 -31.02 58.46 104.81
N VAL A 705 -30.65 57.32 104.18
CA VAL A 705 -29.74 57.11 103.00
C VAL A 705 -28.20 57.14 103.13
N ALA A 706 -27.63 56.08 102.56
CA ALA A 706 -26.23 55.69 102.36
C ALA A 706 -25.36 56.57 101.41
N LYS A 707 -24.06 56.20 101.30
CA LYS A 707 -23.38 55.68 100.06
C LYS A 707 -21.99 56.30 99.77
N ALA A 708 -21.03 55.45 99.35
CA ALA A 708 -19.76 55.78 98.65
C ALA A 708 -18.73 56.61 99.47
N PRO A 709 -17.48 56.85 98.99
CA PRO A 709 -16.79 56.42 97.74
C PRO A 709 -15.67 55.38 98.08
N GLU A 710 -14.39 55.31 97.63
CA GLU A 710 -13.48 56.04 96.69
C GLU A 710 -12.31 55.04 96.34
N SER A 711 -12.11 54.56 95.10
CA SER A 711 -11.27 55.07 93.97
C SER A 711 -9.78 54.60 93.88
N LEU A 712 -9.44 53.97 92.74
CA LEU A 712 -8.13 53.97 92.02
C LEU A 712 -6.91 53.29 92.70
N PRO A 713 -5.85 52.87 91.94
CA PRO A 713 -5.53 53.01 90.50
C PRO A 713 -5.55 51.61 89.77
N HIS A 714 -4.82 51.20 88.71
CA HIS A 714 -3.74 51.79 87.86
C HIS A 714 -3.76 51.32 86.38
N THR A 715 -2.79 50.51 85.91
CA THR A 715 -2.47 50.13 84.49
C THR A 715 -1.78 48.76 84.43
N GLY A 716 -1.56 48.03 83.31
CA GLY A 716 -1.80 48.14 81.85
C GLY A 716 -1.50 46.74 81.24
N GLU A 717 -1.75 46.33 79.99
CA GLU A 717 -1.54 46.91 78.64
C GLU A 717 -2.38 46.05 77.63
N GLN A 718 -3.25 46.61 76.75
CA GLN A 718 -3.07 46.81 75.29
C GLN A 718 -2.44 45.61 74.52
N GLN A 719 -2.91 45.15 73.34
CA GLN A 719 -3.55 45.84 72.20
C GLN A 719 -4.58 44.99 71.41
N SER A 720 -5.42 45.66 70.58
CA SER A 720 -5.77 45.45 69.13
C SER A 720 -5.83 44.04 68.47
N ILE A 721 -6.64 43.77 67.42
CA ILE A 721 -7.57 44.60 66.60
C ILE A 721 -8.69 43.75 65.95
N TRP A 722 -9.69 44.42 65.37
CA TRP A 722 -10.76 43.86 64.52
C TRP A 722 -10.27 43.06 63.28
N LEU A 723 -11.02 42.04 62.83
CA LEU A 723 -11.80 42.19 61.58
C LEU A 723 -12.81 41.06 61.26
N THR A 724 -13.98 41.52 60.81
CA THR A 724 -15.11 40.78 60.23
C THR A 724 -14.79 40.27 58.81
N ILE A 725 -15.38 39.14 58.37
CA ILE A 725 -16.27 39.05 57.18
C ILE A 725 -16.81 37.62 56.98
N VAL A 726 -18.02 37.53 56.40
CA VAL A 726 -18.76 36.28 56.16
C VAL A 726 -18.76 35.92 54.67
N GLY A 727 -18.36 34.67 54.37
CA GLY A 727 -19.01 33.71 53.45
C GLY A 727 -19.26 34.04 51.96
N LEU A 728 -18.92 33.07 51.10
CA LEU A 728 -19.58 32.68 49.83
C LEU A 728 -19.01 31.29 49.47
N LEU A 729 -19.73 30.16 49.41
CA LEU A 729 -20.89 29.73 48.60
C LEU A 729 -20.62 29.51 47.09
N MET A 730 -20.46 28.23 46.74
CA MET A 730 -21.22 27.50 45.69
C MET A 730 -21.26 28.01 44.23
N ALA A 731 -20.51 27.35 43.34
CA ALA A 731 -20.92 26.87 42.00
C ALA A 731 -19.78 25.97 41.42
N ALA A 732 -19.93 24.79 40.80
CA ALA A 732 -20.97 24.10 40.00
C ALA A 732 -20.73 24.17 38.47
N GLY A 733 -20.65 22.99 37.82
CA GLY A 733 -20.47 22.80 36.37
C GLY A 733 -19.18 22.04 35.98
N ALA A 734 -19.12 21.23 34.91
CA ALA A 734 -20.23 20.80 34.03
C ALA A 734 -19.93 19.49 33.25
N ILE A 735 -20.93 18.62 33.20
CA ILE A 735 -21.44 17.89 32.00
C ILE A 735 -20.46 17.02 31.16
N SER A 736 -20.58 15.72 31.38
CA SER A 736 -20.86 14.65 30.39
C SER A 736 -20.43 14.78 28.92
N PHE A 737 -19.82 13.72 28.39
CA PHE A 737 -20.25 13.14 27.11
C PHE A 737 -20.36 11.61 27.19
N LYS A 738 -21.40 11.04 26.56
CA LYS A 738 -21.70 9.60 26.57
C LYS A 738 -22.43 9.26 25.28
N ASN A 739 -21.83 8.44 24.42
CA ASN A 739 -22.54 7.90 23.25
C ASN A 739 -22.13 6.45 22.94
N LYS A 740 -23.04 5.70 22.29
CA LYS A 740 -23.01 4.22 22.27
C LYS A 740 -23.69 3.69 21.01
N ARG A 741 -22.92 3.09 20.08
CA ARG A 741 -23.31 2.17 18.98
C ARG A 741 -22.07 1.93 18.09
N ARG A 742 -21.91 0.81 17.36
CA ARG A 742 -22.75 -0.40 17.21
C ARG A 742 -21.86 -1.62 16.91
N LYS A 743 -22.37 -2.84 17.13
CA LYS A 743 -21.81 -4.06 16.54
C LYS A 743 -22.18 -4.15 15.05
N ASN A 744 -21.34 -4.84 14.27
CA ASN A 744 -21.65 -6.00 13.40
C ASN A 744 -20.34 -6.39 12.67
N ASN A 745 -20.04 -7.63 12.26
CA ASN A 745 -20.85 -8.84 12.01
C ASN A 745 -21.72 -8.77 10.75
#